data_AF-A0A3D0K0L0-F1
#
_entry.id   AF-A0A3D0K0L0-F1
#
_cell.length_a   1.000
_cell.length_b   1.000
_cell.length_c   1.000
_cell.angle_alpha   90.00
_cell.angle_beta   90.00
_cell.angle_gamma   90.00
#
_symmetry.space_group_name_H-M   'P 1'
#
loop_
_entity.id
_entity.type
_entity.pdbx_description
1 polymer ?
#
loop_
_entity_poly.entity_id
_entity_poly.type
_entity_poly.pdbx_seq_one_letter_code
_entity_poly.pdbx_strand_id
1 'polypeptide(L)'
;MHRFHLLIAVLILLLGRTVLASIDVTDVRIDTALDVAGDNRDEIRRALDDAPDDQRRYMRWLVAHMPPRDLQSLDAAFLLNNCDLACRAWRSAPWHGEIDEAMFVDTILPYASVNERREDWRTEFMERFTPLVADAKTPGEAAAMLNNRVFPMVGVIYSTKRPKADQSPYESIEAGMASCTGLSVILVDACRSVGVPARFVGTPLWSDQSGNHSWVEVWDDGAWHFTGAAEPSGMELDRAWFTGRAATATREDPRNAIYAVTWQDSPIHFPMSWRPGDTSVGGIDVTDRYTVDRQPVPEGMARVRVRVVDEDDRRIRVPVRVEIEGMEPMAIETRDERFDANDHAELLLPVGSEATAIVGGGSHSMAFTVEHDEQLISMKTPAVDESAPLTRTEAEAAMERLRAEHAEMIRRTRRAEHEARLLKLGDHEMKYWYEVHGDAPADGRSLYISMHGGGGAPAEVNEQQWNNQKKLYTPDEGVYLVPRAPTNTWNMWHQGHVDDFYDRLIENLIVFENVDPDRIYLMGYSAGGDGVYQLAPRMADRFGAAAMMAGHPNETNPAGLRNLPFTLHMGGEDGAYNRNNIARDWKDRLAALQRMDPAGYVHHVEIHEGKGHWMEREDAVAVPWMAEHDRDLRPEAIVWLQDDVVHDRFYWLAVDEPAPRRRVVVSRKGQVLRIHTAGGA
;
A
#
# COMPACT_ATOMS: atom_id res chain seq x y z
N MET A 1 -6.16 26.69 -81.02
CA MET A 1 -7.57 26.47 -81.36
C MET A 1 -7.63 25.49 -82.52
N HIS A 2 -8.40 24.42 -82.55
CA HIS A 2 -9.24 23.79 -81.55
C HIS A 2 -9.84 22.54 -82.22
N ARG A 3 -9.85 21.44 -81.47
CA ARG A 3 -10.85 20.36 -81.50
C ARG A 3 -10.82 19.36 -82.67
N PHE A 4 -11.21 18.15 -82.29
CA PHE A 4 -11.60 17.00 -83.11
C PHE A 4 -10.53 16.02 -83.61
N HIS A 5 -9.62 15.55 -82.77
CA HIS A 5 -9.03 14.21 -82.93
C HIS A 5 -9.17 13.38 -81.63
N LEU A 6 -10.27 13.62 -80.90
CA LEU A 6 -10.70 12.88 -79.72
C LEU A 6 -11.90 12.02 -80.10
N LEU A 7 -11.69 10.97 -80.90
CA LEU A 7 -12.55 9.80 -81.06
C LEU A 7 -11.84 8.92 -82.10
N ILE A 8 -11.28 7.79 -81.69
CA ILE A 8 -10.67 6.66 -82.46
C ILE A 8 -9.40 6.11 -81.78
N ALA A 9 -8.84 6.81 -80.79
CA ALA A 9 -7.82 6.24 -79.88
C ALA A 9 -8.42 5.40 -78.73
N VAL A 10 -9.75 5.18 -78.70
CA VAL A 10 -10.47 4.55 -77.59
C VAL A 10 -10.82 3.07 -77.84
N LEU A 11 -10.51 2.48 -79.00
CA LEU A 11 -10.98 1.11 -79.32
C LEU A 11 -9.91 0.04 -79.58
N ILE A 12 -8.61 0.32 -79.42
CA ILE A 12 -7.52 -0.68 -79.59
C ILE A 12 -6.74 -0.93 -78.28
N LEU A 13 -7.26 -0.47 -77.15
CA LEU A 13 -6.71 -0.72 -75.80
C LEU A 13 -7.53 -1.75 -74.99
N LEU A 14 -8.31 -2.59 -75.67
CA LEU A 14 -9.31 -3.47 -75.03
C LEU A 14 -9.03 -4.98 -75.12
N LEU A 15 -7.92 -5.44 -75.71
CA LEU A 15 -7.63 -6.89 -75.80
C LEU A 15 -6.14 -7.15 -75.58
N GLY A 16 -5.72 -7.20 -74.32
CA GLY A 16 -4.33 -7.50 -73.97
C GLY A 16 -3.98 -7.29 -72.50
N ARG A 17 -4.88 -7.60 -71.56
CA ARG A 17 -4.51 -7.82 -70.16
C ARG A 17 -4.48 -9.31 -69.90
N THR A 18 -3.35 -9.92 -70.24
CA THR A 18 -2.94 -11.18 -69.61
C THR A 18 -2.83 -10.94 -68.11
N VAL A 19 -3.52 -11.80 -67.38
CA VAL A 19 -3.60 -11.90 -65.92
C VAL A 19 -2.18 -11.98 -65.33
N LEU A 20 -1.73 -10.90 -64.68
CA LEU A 20 -0.79 -10.99 -63.58
C LEU A 20 -1.65 -10.91 -62.33
N ALA A 21 -1.91 -12.06 -61.72
CA ALA A 21 -2.50 -12.11 -60.39
C ALA A 21 -1.58 -11.30 -59.46
N SER A 22 -2.12 -10.26 -58.81
CA SER A 22 -1.44 -9.63 -57.68
C SER A 22 -1.40 -10.68 -56.57
N ILE A 23 -0.27 -11.34 -56.42
CA ILE A 23 -0.02 -12.20 -55.27
C ILE A 23 -0.06 -11.28 -54.04
N ASP A 24 -1.00 -11.53 -53.14
CA ASP A 24 -1.08 -10.81 -51.88
C ASP A 24 0.19 -11.12 -51.07
N VAL A 25 0.86 -10.11 -50.54
CA VAL A 25 2.09 -10.28 -49.75
C VAL A 25 1.83 -11.17 -48.53
N THR A 26 0.61 -11.11 -47.98
CA THR A 26 0.18 -12.00 -46.90
C THR A 26 0.09 -13.46 -47.34
N ASP A 27 -0.35 -13.75 -48.57
CA ASP A 27 -0.45 -15.12 -49.09
C ASP A 27 0.95 -15.74 -49.24
N VAL A 28 1.93 -14.98 -49.75
CA VAL A 28 3.34 -15.44 -49.84
C VAL A 28 3.92 -15.77 -48.47
N ARG A 29 3.60 -14.95 -47.47
CA ARG A 29 4.07 -15.17 -46.10
C ARG A 29 3.45 -16.39 -45.46
N ILE A 30 2.18 -16.64 -45.70
CA ILE A 30 1.51 -17.85 -45.20
C ILE A 30 2.12 -19.10 -45.85
N ASP A 31 2.38 -19.08 -47.15
CA ASP A 31 3.07 -20.19 -47.81
C ASP A 31 4.45 -20.45 -47.21
N THR A 32 5.21 -19.37 -46.97
CA THR A 32 6.52 -19.44 -46.30
C THR A 32 6.40 -19.98 -44.88
N ALA A 33 5.38 -19.54 -44.13
CA ALA A 33 5.11 -19.98 -42.77
C ALA A 33 4.76 -21.48 -42.71
N LEU A 34 3.96 -21.97 -43.66
CA LEU A 34 3.62 -23.39 -43.81
C LEU A 34 4.84 -24.26 -44.15
N ASP A 35 5.80 -23.71 -44.90
CA ASP A 35 7.06 -24.41 -45.18
C ASP A 35 7.98 -24.43 -43.95
N VAL A 36 8.05 -23.33 -43.19
CA VAL A 36 8.81 -23.25 -41.91
C VAL A 36 8.24 -24.18 -40.84
N ALA A 37 6.90 -24.35 -40.81
CA ALA A 37 6.20 -25.21 -39.86
C ALA A 37 6.63 -26.69 -39.95
N GLY A 38 7.11 -27.15 -41.11
CA GLY A 38 7.61 -28.50 -41.30
C GLY A 38 6.58 -29.57 -40.92
N ASP A 39 6.92 -30.42 -39.95
CA ASP A 39 6.02 -31.48 -39.47
C ASP A 39 4.73 -30.95 -38.82
N ASN A 40 4.73 -29.69 -38.35
CA ASN A 40 3.57 -29.03 -37.74
C ASN A 40 2.64 -28.34 -38.77
N ARG A 41 2.93 -28.46 -40.07
CA ARG A 41 2.18 -27.80 -41.16
C ARG A 41 0.68 -28.04 -41.12
N ASP A 42 0.25 -29.25 -40.75
CA ASP A 42 -1.17 -29.60 -40.70
C ASP A 42 -1.93 -28.91 -39.56
N GLU A 43 -1.28 -28.66 -38.41
CA GLU A 43 -1.88 -27.87 -37.32
C GLU A 43 -2.02 -26.40 -37.74
N ILE A 44 -0.99 -25.82 -38.36
CA ILE A 44 -1.05 -24.43 -38.86
C ILE A 44 -2.14 -24.26 -39.93
N ARG A 45 -2.27 -25.24 -40.84
CA ARG A 45 -3.34 -25.23 -41.84
C ARG A 45 -4.72 -25.35 -41.20
N ARG A 46 -4.87 -26.23 -40.20
CA ARG A 46 -6.13 -26.37 -39.47
C ARG A 46 -6.51 -25.06 -38.78
N ALA A 47 -5.57 -24.36 -38.13
CA ALA A 47 -5.84 -23.05 -37.54
C ALA A 47 -6.36 -22.03 -38.57
N LEU A 48 -5.76 -21.98 -39.76
CA LEU A 48 -6.18 -21.08 -40.85
C LEU A 48 -7.56 -21.43 -41.43
N ASP A 49 -7.85 -22.72 -41.59
CA ASP A 49 -9.08 -23.22 -42.22
C ASP A 49 -10.28 -23.14 -41.26
N ASP A 50 -10.07 -23.49 -39.98
CA ASP A 50 -11.11 -23.58 -38.96
C ASP A 50 -11.38 -22.25 -38.23
N ALA A 51 -10.56 -21.22 -38.45
CA ALA A 51 -10.81 -19.89 -37.89
C ALA A 51 -12.19 -19.35 -38.36
N PRO A 52 -13.04 -18.84 -37.44
CA PRO A 52 -14.32 -18.23 -37.80
C PRO A 52 -14.17 -17.11 -38.83
N ASP A 53 -15.16 -16.93 -39.72
CA ASP A 53 -15.08 -16.00 -40.86
C ASP A 53 -14.69 -14.57 -40.47
N ASP A 54 -15.18 -14.09 -39.33
CA ASP A 54 -14.90 -12.76 -38.78
C ASP A 54 -13.53 -12.65 -38.07
N GLN A 55 -12.84 -13.78 -37.88
CA GLN A 55 -11.51 -13.90 -37.26
C GLN A 55 -10.42 -14.38 -38.24
N ARG A 56 -10.79 -14.95 -39.40
CA ARG A 56 -9.83 -15.50 -40.40
C ARG A 56 -8.69 -14.55 -40.73
N ARG A 57 -8.96 -13.26 -40.90
CA ARG A 57 -7.92 -12.27 -41.23
C ARG A 57 -6.89 -12.10 -40.11
N TYR A 58 -7.31 -12.22 -38.84
CA TYR A 58 -6.42 -12.15 -37.68
C TYR A 58 -5.59 -13.42 -37.53
N MET A 59 -6.19 -14.58 -37.77
CA MET A 59 -5.43 -15.84 -37.79
C MET A 59 -4.37 -15.85 -38.90
N ARG A 60 -4.75 -15.39 -40.11
CA ARG A 60 -3.81 -15.21 -41.23
C ARG A 60 -2.67 -14.28 -40.88
N TRP A 61 -2.98 -13.15 -40.24
CA TRP A 61 -1.97 -12.21 -39.78
C TRP A 61 -1.05 -12.83 -38.73
N LEU A 62 -1.61 -13.52 -37.71
CA LEU A 62 -0.85 -14.16 -36.65
C LEU A 62 0.13 -15.20 -37.20
N VAL A 63 -0.34 -16.10 -38.07
CA VAL A 63 0.50 -17.13 -38.71
C VAL A 63 1.61 -16.51 -39.57
N ALA A 64 1.34 -15.38 -40.22
CA ALA A 64 2.32 -14.69 -41.05
C ALA A 64 3.44 -13.98 -40.24
N HIS A 65 3.24 -13.72 -38.94
CA HIS A 65 4.17 -12.92 -38.11
C HIS A 65 4.71 -13.66 -36.88
N MET A 66 4.13 -14.80 -36.50
CA MET A 66 4.61 -15.56 -35.35
C MET A 66 5.98 -16.21 -35.59
N PRO A 67 6.81 -16.37 -34.55
CA PRO A 67 8.20 -16.79 -34.73
C PRO A 67 8.30 -18.24 -35.22
N PRO A 68 9.38 -18.62 -35.93
CA PRO A 68 9.57 -19.96 -36.49
C PRO A 68 9.35 -21.10 -35.50
N ARG A 69 9.76 -20.92 -34.24
CA ARG A 69 9.59 -21.93 -33.19
C ARG A 69 8.12 -22.23 -32.90
N ASP A 70 7.26 -21.21 -33.00
CA ASP A 70 5.84 -21.31 -32.71
C ASP A 70 5.12 -21.97 -33.90
N LEU A 71 5.52 -21.65 -35.14
CA LEU A 71 5.09 -22.37 -36.36
C LEU A 71 5.38 -23.87 -36.29
N GLN A 72 6.47 -24.26 -35.65
CA GLN A 72 6.92 -25.64 -35.55
C GLN A 72 6.34 -26.42 -34.37
N SER A 73 5.64 -25.77 -33.43
CA SER A 73 5.27 -26.42 -32.16
C SER A 73 3.86 -26.13 -31.65
N LEU A 74 3.24 -25.01 -32.03
CA LEU A 74 1.88 -24.68 -31.56
C LEU A 74 0.82 -25.45 -32.35
N ASP A 75 -0.14 -26.02 -31.65
CA ASP A 75 -1.27 -26.71 -32.25
C ASP A 75 -2.39 -25.74 -32.66
N ALA A 76 -3.31 -26.22 -33.48
CA ALA A 76 -4.42 -25.41 -33.96
C ALA A 76 -5.36 -24.96 -32.85
N ALA A 77 -5.58 -25.79 -31.82
CA ALA A 77 -6.50 -25.50 -30.75
C ALA A 77 -6.03 -24.32 -29.90
N PHE A 78 -4.73 -24.26 -29.59
CA PHE A 78 -4.10 -23.14 -28.89
C PHE A 78 -4.26 -21.82 -29.66
N LEU A 79 -3.97 -21.83 -30.97
CA LEU A 79 -4.06 -20.66 -31.82
C LEU A 79 -5.50 -20.16 -31.94
N LEU A 80 -6.44 -21.07 -32.21
CA LEU A 80 -7.87 -20.76 -32.32
C LEU A 80 -8.43 -20.19 -31.01
N ASN A 81 -8.10 -20.80 -29.87
CA ASN A 81 -8.55 -20.32 -28.56
C ASN A 81 -8.02 -18.91 -28.25
N ASN A 82 -6.71 -18.68 -28.45
CA ASN A 82 -6.11 -17.37 -28.20
C ASN A 82 -6.66 -16.28 -29.13
N CYS A 83 -6.85 -16.60 -30.42
CA CYS A 83 -7.44 -15.67 -31.39
C CYS A 83 -8.88 -15.31 -31.01
N ASP A 84 -9.71 -16.29 -30.62
CA ASP A 84 -11.08 -16.05 -30.18
C ASP A 84 -11.12 -15.16 -28.94
N LEU A 85 -10.35 -15.49 -27.91
CA LEU A 85 -10.30 -14.74 -26.67
C LEU A 85 -9.75 -13.32 -26.88
N ALA A 86 -8.75 -13.12 -27.75
CA ALA A 86 -8.29 -11.78 -28.11
C ALA A 86 -9.39 -10.96 -28.79
N CYS A 87 -10.10 -11.55 -29.74
CA CYS A 87 -11.22 -10.90 -30.42
C CYS A 87 -12.34 -10.55 -29.44
N ARG A 88 -12.66 -11.45 -28.49
CA ARG A 88 -13.67 -11.21 -27.45
C ARG A 88 -13.26 -10.08 -26.53
N ALA A 89 -12.03 -10.10 -26.02
CA ALA A 89 -11.50 -9.06 -25.14
C ALA A 89 -11.62 -7.69 -25.81
N TRP A 90 -11.09 -7.57 -27.03
CA TRP A 90 -11.11 -6.33 -27.80
C TRP A 90 -12.53 -5.84 -28.07
N ARG A 91 -13.43 -6.70 -28.55
CA ARG A 91 -14.82 -6.30 -28.89
C ARG A 91 -15.67 -5.95 -27.67
N SER A 92 -15.38 -6.53 -26.50
CA SER A 92 -16.12 -6.26 -25.26
C SER A 92 -15.64 -5.02 -24.52
N ALA A 93 -14.44 -4.53 -24.83
CA ALA A 93 -13.85 -3.39 -24.13
C ALA A 93 -14.61 -2.08 -24.45
N PRO A 94 -14.83 -1.19 -23.45
CA PRO A 94 -15.50 0.10 -23.67
C PRO A 94 -14.84 0.98 -24.73
N TRP A 95 -13.52 0.85 -24.89
CA TRP A 95 -12.68 1.61 -25.82
C TRP A 95 -12.45 0.89 -27.16
N HIS A 96 -13.16 -0.19 -27.46
CA HIS A 96 -12.90 -0.97 -28.69
C HIS A 96 -12.91 -0.11 -29.97
N GLY A 97 -13.73 0.95 -30.00
CA GLY A 97 -13.87 1.85 -31.15
C GLY A 97 -12.70 2.81 -31.35
N GLU A 98 -11.83 2.96 -30.36
CA GLU A 98 -10.64 3.80 -30.40
C GLU A 98 -9.39 3.02 -30.86
N ILE A 99 -9.48 1.68 -30.87
CA ILE A 99 -8.39 0.79 -31.22
C ILE A 99 -8.62 0.28 -32.64
N ASP A 100 -7.75 0.71 -33.57
CA ASP A 100 -7.80 0.23 -34.94
C ASP A 100 -7.24 -1.20 -35.07
N GLU A 101 -7.44 -1.78 -36.26
CA GLU A 101 -7.03 -3.15 -36.55
C GLU A 101 -5.50 -3.32 -36.47
N ALA A 102 -4.72 -2.29 -36.85
CA ALA A 102 -3.26 -2.36 -36.82
C ALA A 102 -2.72 -2.39 -35.38
N MET A 103 -3.35 -1.62 -34.48
CA MET A 103 -3.07 -1.65 -33.05
C MET A 103 -3.49 -2.99 -32.43
N PHE A 104 -4.69 -3.48 -32.77
CA PHE A 104 -5.20 -4.75 -32.24
C PHE A 104 -4.26 -5.93 -32.53
N VAL A 105 -3.84 -6.09 -33.79
CA VAL A 105 -3.01 -7.24 -34.19
C VAL A 105 -1.59 -7.20 -33.59
N ASP A 106 -1.07 -6.01 -33.31
CA ASP A 106 0.28 -5.84 -32.75
C ASP A 106 0.32 -5.93 -31.22
N THR A 107 -0.80 -5.63 -30.53
CA THR A 107 -0.76 -5.33 -29.08
C THR A 107 -1.78 -6.08 -28.23
N ILE A 108 -2.85 -6.63 -28.81
CA ILE A 108 -3.89 -7.40 -28.09
C ILE A 108 -3.94 -8.85 -28.57
N LEU A 109 -3.90 -9.07 -29.89
CA LEU A 109 -3.90 -10.39 -30.52
C LEU A 109 -2.76 -11.31 -30.07
N PRO A 110 -1.51 -10.83 -29.87
CA PRO A 110 -0.41 -11.70 -29.56
C PRO A 110 -0.58 -12.48 -28.25
N TYR A 111 -0.28 -13.78 -28.28
CA TYR A 111 -0.32 -14.68 -27.12
C TYR A 111 0.97 -14.66 -26.28
N ALA A 112 1.95 -13.85 -26.67
CA ALA A 112 3.23 -13.69 -25.97
C ALA A 112 3.79 -12.28 -26.17
N SER A 113 4.69 -11.89 -25.28
CA SER A 113 5.43 -10.64 -25.25
C SER A 113 6.85 -10.78 -25.76
N VAL A 114 7.59 -11.81 -25.36
CA VAL A 114 8.99 -12.03 -25.74
C VAL A 114 9.23 -13.52 -26.05
N ASN A 115 10.31 -14.09 -25.52
CA ASN A 115 10.70 -15.47 -25.72
C ASN A 115 10.20 -16.41 -24.61
N GLU A 116 9.28 -15.99 -23.74
CA GLU A 116 8.71 -16.78 -22.64
C GLU A 116 7.99 -18.06 -23.13
N ARG A 117 7.75 -18.99 -22.19
CA ARG A 117 6.99 -20.21 -22.46
C ARG A 117 5.58 -19.85 -22.96
N ARG A 118 5.10 -20.58 -23.98
CA ARG A 118 3.74 -20.38 -24.50
C ARG A 118 2.75 -21.08 -23.56
N GLU A 119 1.76 -20.32 -23.09
CA GLU A 119 0.77 -20.78 -22.12
C GLU A 119 -0.62 -20.25 -22.48
N ASP A 120 -1.66 -21.00 -22.11
CA ASP A 120 -3.05 -20.58 -22.29
C ASP A 120 -3.51 -19.72 -21.09
N TRP A 121 -2.80 -18.61 -20.87
CA TRP A 121 -3.06 -17.69 -19.76
C TRP A 121 -4.36 -16.90 -19.94
N ARG A 122 -4.76 -16.66 -21.19
CA ARG A 122 -5.80 -15.68 -21.54
C ARG A 122 -7.17 -16.05 -21.01
N THR A 123 -7.49 -17.34 -20.94
CA THR A 123 -8.78 -17.82 -20.41
C THR A 123 -8.92 -17.42 -18.94
N GLU A 124 -7.97 -17.81 -18.10
CA GLU A 124 -8.01 -17.53 -16.66
C GLU A 124 -7.86 -16.03 -16.37
N PHE A 125 -6.97 -15.34 -17.09
CA PHE A 125 -6.75 -13.90 -16.89
C PHE A 125 -8.00 -13.09 -17.26
N MET A 126 -8.69 -13.43 -18.35
CA MET A 126 -9.93 -12.75 -18.73
C MET A 126 -11.00 -12.92 -17.67
N GLU A 127 -11.22 -14.15 -17.19
CA GLU A 127 -12.21 -14.45 -16.13
C GLU A 127 -11.88 -13.70 -14.83
N ARG A 128 -10.60 -13.68 -14.47
CA ARG A 128 -10.14 -13.13 -13.19
C ARG A 128 -10.07 -11.61 -13.18
N PHE A 129 -9.67 -10.98 -14.29
CA PHE A 129 -9.32 -9.56 -14.31
C PHE A 129 -10.37 -8.65 -14.93
N THR A 130 -11.29 -9.18 -15.74
CA THR A 130 -12.43 -8.41 -16.26
C THR A 130 -13.24 -7.72 -15.15
N PRO A 131 -13.56 -8.37 -14.01
CA PRO A 131 -14.27 -7.71 -12.90
C PRO A 131 -13.49 -6.56 -12.26
N LEU A 132 -12.16 -6.56 -12.34
CA LEU A 132 -11.31 -5.54 -11.71
C LEU A 132 -11.36 -4.20 -12.44
N VAL A 133 -11.66 -4.23 -13.74
CA VAL A 133 -11.68 -3.05 -14.63
C VAL A 133 -13.09 -2.67 -15.05
N ALA A 134 -14.13 -3.21 -14.41
CA ALA A 134 -15.53 -3.00 -14.78
C ALA A 134 -15.93 -1.51 -14.81
N ASP A 135 -15.32 -0.69 -13.96
CA ASP A 135 -15.60 0.74 -13.86
C ASP A 135 -14.72 1.61 -14.77
N ALA A 136 -13.65 1.06 -15.36
CA ALA A 136 -12.72 1.79 -16.20
C ALA A 136 -13.40 2.33 -17.47
N LYS A 137 -13.02 3.55 -17.87
CA LYS A 137 -13.53 4.22 -19.08
C LYS A 137 -12.50 4.25 -20.18
N THR A 138 -11.22 4.26 -19.83
CA THR A 138 -10.11 4.29 -20.80
C THR A 138 -9.18 3.09 -20.62
N PRO A 139 -8.44 2.70 -21.68
CA PRO A 139 -7.36 1.71 -21.56
C PRO A 139 -6.37 2.03 -20.45
N GLY A 140 -6.00 3.31 -20.28
CA GLY A 140 -5.04 3.76 -19.29
C GLY A 140 -5.54 3.57 -17.85
N GLU A 141 -6.81 3.91 -17.58
CA GLU A 141 -7.45 3.64 -16.29
C GLU A 141 -7.48 2.14 -15.98
N ALA A 142 -7.87 1.32 -16.95
CA ALA A 142 -7.90 -0.14 -16.78
C ALA A 142 -6.52 -0.71 -16.47
N ALA A 143 -5.48 -0.28 -17.18
CA ALA A 143 -4.10 -0.69 -16.92
C ALA A 143 -3.62 -0.31 -15.51
N ALA A 144 -3.92 0.91 -15.06
CA ALA A 144 -3.58 1.35 -13.72
C ALA A 144 -4.32 0.50 -12.67
N MET A 145 -5.63 0.27 -12.83
CA MET A 145 -6.40 -0.60 -11.92
C MET A 145 -5.83 -2.01 -11.84
N LEU A 146 -5.41 -2.59 -12.97
CA LEU A 146 -4.75 -3.90 -13.02
C LEU A 146 -3.42 -3.89 -12.26
N ASN A 147 -2.54 -2.93 -12.54
CA ASN A 147 -1.22 -2.88 -11.90
C ASN A 147 -1.32 -2.75 -10.36
N ASN A 148 -2.33 -2.04 -9.86
CA ASN A 148 -2.59 -1.91 -8.41
C ASN A 148 -3.04 -3.23 -7.73
N ARG A 149 -3.55 -4.22 -8.48
CA ARG A 149 -4.29 -5.36 -7.89
C ARG A 149 -3.77 -6.73 -8.31
N VAL A 150 -3.22 -6.87 -9.52
CA VAL A 150 -2.88 -8.16 -10.12
C VAL A 150 -1.82 -8.89 -9.27
N PHE A 151 -0.72 -8.25 -8.90
CA PHE A 151 0.41 -8.92 -8.24
C PHE A 151 0.09 -9.50 -6.86
N PRO A 152 -0.59 -8.77 -5.94
CA PRO A 152 -1.09 -9.36 -4.70
C PRO A 152 -2.05 -10.52 -4.93
N MET A 153 -2.91 -10.43 -5.96
CA MET A 153 -3.87 -11.49 -6.28
C MET A 153 -3.17 -12.76 -6.75
N VAL A 154 -2.21 -12.63 -7.68
CA VAL A 154 -1.51 -13.79 -8.25
C VAL A 154 -0.37 -14.31 -7.36
N GLY A 155 -0.05 -13.61 -6.27
CA GLY A 155 0.96 -14.03 -5.29
C GLY A 155 2.40 -13.93 -5.78
N VAL A 156 2.68 -13.00 -6.71
CA VAL A 156 4.01 -12.83 -7.31
C VAL A 156 4.67 -11.55 -6.79
N ILE A 157 5.87 -11.69 -6.24
CA ILE A 157 6.70 -10.55 -5.82
C ILE A 157 7.92 -10.37 -6.73
N TYR A 158 8.49 -9.17 -6.73
CA TYR A 158 9.78 -8.96 -7.39
C TYR A 158 10.89 -9.78 -6.70
N SER A 159 11.70 -10.48 -7.48
CA SER A 159 12.95 -11.08 -7.02
C SER A 159 13.87 -11.43 -8.19
N THR A 160 15.18 -11.26 -8.00
CA THR A 160 16.22 -11.77 -8.92
C THR A 160 16.59 -13.24 -8.66
N LYS A 161 16.08 -13.86 -7.59
CA LYS A 161 16.29 -15.29 -7.26
C LYS A 161 15.39 -16.26 -8.03
N ARG A 162 14.54 -15.71 -8.90
CA ARG A 162 13.64 -16.43 -9.79
C ARG A 162 14.35 -17.49 -10.66
N PRO A 163 13.66 -18.56 -11.10
CA PRO A 163 14.26 -19.66 -11.87
C PRO A 163 14.87 -19.26 -13.22
N LYS A 164 14.26 -18.30 -13.92
CA LYS A 164 14.72 -17.75 -15.22
C LYS A 164 14.21 -16.33 -15.43
N ALA A 165 14.84 -15.56 -16.32
CA ALA A 165 14.48 -14.15 -16.52
C ALA A 165 13.15 -13.96 -17.28
N ASP A 166 12.92 -14.76 -18.30
CA ASP A 166 11.79 -14.75 -19.24
C ASP A 166 10.65 -15.69 -18.81
N GLN A 167 10.28 -15.63 -17.53
CA GLN A 167 9.13 -16.38 -17.02
C GLN A 167 7.84 -15.94 -17.73
N SER A 168 7.07 -16.94 -18.17
CA SER A 168 5.66 -16.76 -18.54
C SER A 168 4.80 -16.56 -17.29
N PRO A 169 3.53 -16.15 -17.43
CA PRO A 169 2.67 -15.87 -16.28
C PRO A 169 2.59 -17.01 -15.27
N TYR A 170 2.36 -18.26 -15.71
CA TYR A 170 2.24 -19.38 -14.77
C TYR A 170 3.59 -19.80 -14.19
N GLU A 171 4.70 -19.66 -14.91
CA GLU A 171 6.03 -19.88 -14.33
C GLU A 171 6.35 -18.86 -13.22
N SER A 172 5.86 -17.62 -13.34
CA SER A 172 6.00 -16.60 -12.30
C SER A 172 5.08 -16.87 -11.11
N ILE A 173 3.83 -17.26 -11.37
CA ILE A 173 2.84 -17.61 -10.34
C ILE A 173 3.28 -18.83 -9.54
N GLU A 174 3.74 -19.90 -10.21
CA GLU A 174 4.24 -21.11 -9.56
C GLU A 174 5.47 -20.83 -8.70
N ALA A 175 6.37 -19.95 -9.15
CA ALA A 175 7.54 -19.56 -8.39
C ALA A 175 7.23 -18.59 -7.23
N GLY A 176 6.07 -17.92 -7.25
CA GLY A 176 5.73 -16.82 -6.34
C GLY A 176 6.63 -15.59 -6.49
N MET A 177 7.49 -15.55 -7.52
CA MET A 177 8.46 -14.48 -7.73
C MET A 177 8.89 -14.34 -9.19
N ALA A 178 9.25 -13.12 -9.59
CA ALA A 178 9.73 -12.79 -10.93
C ALA A 178 10.66 -11.56 -10.94
N SER A 179 11.53 -11.43 -11.93
CA SER A 179 12.20 -10.14 -12.21
C SER A 179 11.29 -9.19 -12.99
N CYS A 180 11.73 -7.95 -13.22
CA CYS A 180 11.01 -6.93 -14.00
C CYS A 180 10.48 -7.45 -15.34
N THR A 181 11.23 -8.33 -16.02
CA THR A 181 10.77 -9.05 -17.21
C THR A 181 9.49 -9.85 -16.96
N GLY A 182 9.49 -10.83 -16.04
CA GLY A 182 8.31 -11.67 -15.78
C GLY A 182 7.12 -10.87 -15.21
N LEU A 183 7.38 -9.85 -14.39
CA LEU A 183 6.33 -8.94 -13.92
C LEU A 183 5.69 -8.17 -15.08
N SER A 184 6.50 -7.68 -16.03
CA SER A 184 6.01 -6.98 -17.22
C SER A 184 5.22 -7.91 -18.14
N VAL A 185 5.63 -9.17 -18.29
CA VAL A 185 4.84 -10.17 -19.04
C VAL A 185 3.47 -10.37 -18.39
N ILE A 186 3.40 -10.59 -17.07
CA ILE A 186 2.11 -10.72 -16.35
C ILE A 186 1.22 -9.50 -16.58
N LEU A 187 1.75 -8.28 -16.44
CA LEU A 187 0.93 -7.07 -16.57
C LEU A 187 0.47 -6.85 -18.02
N VAL A 188 1.32 -7.11 -19.01
CA VAL A 188 0.93 -7.06 -20.42
C VAL A 188 -0.18 -8.06 -20.70
N ASP A 189 -0.05 -9.30 -20.23
CA ASP A 189 -1.04 -10.35 -20.45
C ASP A 189 -2.35 -10.04 -19.72
N ALA A 190 -2.29 -9.48 -18.50
CA ALA A 190 -3.47 -9.00 -17.79
C ALA A 190 -4.20 -7.90 -18.57
N CYS A 191 -3.47 -6.90 -19.08
CA CYS A 191 -4.01 -5.85 -19.94
C CYS A 191 -4.68 -6.42 -21.20
N ARG A 192 -3.98 -7.32 -21.92
CA ARG A 192 -4.46 -7.94 -23.15
C ARG A 192 -5.70 -8.81 -22.92
N SER A 193 -5.81 -9.45 -21.76
CA SER A 193 -6.96 -10.29 -21.41
C SER A 193 -8.27 -9.51 -21.29
N VAL A 194 -8.21 -8.20 -21.04
CA VAL A 194 -9.37 -7.30 -20.92
C VAL A 194 -9.44 -6.27 -22.06
N GLY A 195 -8.66 -6.48 -23.13
CA GLY A 195 -8.71 -5.67 -24.35
C GLY A 195 -7.94 -4.35 -24.27
N VAL A 196 -7.08 -4.14 -23.27
CA VAL A 196 -6.17 -2.99 -23.20
C VAL A 196 -4.99 -3.24 -24.15
N PRO A 197 -4.68 -2.32 -25.10
CA PRO A 197 -3.50 -2.42 -25.94
C PRO A 197 -2.24 -2.15 -25.11
N ALA A 198 -1.42 -3.20 -24.92
CA ALA A 198 -0.22 -3.14 -24.10
C ALA A 198 0.96 -3.89 -24.74
N ARG A 199 2.17 -3.40 -24.46
CA ARG A 199 3.40 -4.01 -24.95
C ARG A 199 4.56 -3.94 -23.96
N PHE A 200 5.46 -4.88 -24.12
CA PHE A 200 6.69 -4.99 -23.36
C PHE A 200 7.70 -3.95 -23.82
N VAL A 201 8.34 -3.27 -22.88
CA VAL A 201 9.34 -2.23 -23.14
C VAL A 201 10.55 -2.46 -22.25
N GLY A 202 11.73 -2.08 -22.70
CA GLY A 202 12.90 -2.14 -21.85
C GLY A 202 14.12 -1.45 -22.45
N THR A 203 15.10 -1.26 -21.58
CA THR A 203 16.46 -0.88 -21.97
C THR A 203 17.41 -2.04 -21.68
N PRO A 204 18.27 -2.44 -22.62
CA PRO A 204 19.23 -3.52 -22.37
C PRO A 204 20.36 -3.09 -21.43
N LEU A 205 20.64 -1.79 -21.30
CA LEU A 205 21.58 -1.24 -20.33
C LEU A 205 21.28 0.25 -20.09
N TRP A 206 21.07 0.65 -18.85
CA TRP A 206 20.97 2.06 -18.49
C TRP A 206 22.25 2.85 -18.84
N SER A 207 22.12 4.14 -19.13
CA SER A 207 23.26 5.02 -19.48
C SER A 207 24.35 5.05 -18.41
N ASP A 208 23.98 4.88 -17.14
CA ASP A 208 24.88 4.79 -15.98
C ASP A 208 25.49 3.38 -15.75
N GLN A 209 25.30 2.45 -16.69
CA GLN A 209 25.83 1.07 -16.68
C GLN A 209 25.30 0.17 -15.55
N SER A 210 24.26 0.57 -14.81
CA SER A 210 23.83 -0.19 -13.62
C SER A 210 22.97 -1.42 -13.89
N GLY A 211 22.59 -1.68 -15.14
CA GLY A 211 21.88 -2.90 -15.54
C GLY A 211 20.82 -2.66 -16.60
N ASN A 212 20.04 -3.70 -16.90
CA ASN A 212 18.85 -3.60 -17.75
C ASN A 212 17.59 -3.41 -16.90
N HIS A 213 16.51 -2.97 -17.52
CA HIS A 213 15.18 -2.96 -16.88
C HIS A 213 14.09 -3.09 -17.94
N SER A 214 12.93 -3.61 -17.53
CA SER A 214 11.77 -3.80 -18.39
C SER A 214 10.49 -3.34 -17.68
N TRP A 215 9.57 -2.77 -18.46
CA TRP A 215 8.31 -2.21 -17.99
C TRP A 215 7.24 -2.35 -19.07
N VAL A 216 6.08 -1.72 -18.86
CA VAL A 216 4.92 -1.83 -19.75
C VAL A 216 4.56 -0.48 -20.36
N GLU A 217 4.33 -0.46 -21.66
CA GLU A 217 3.64 0.64 -22.34
C GLU A 217 2.18 0.26 -22.63
N VAL A 218 1.28 1.21 -22.46
CA VAL A 218 -0.16 1.11 -22.70
C VAL A 218 -0.60 2.23 -23.62
N TRP A 219 -1.44 1.91 -24.61
CA TRP A 219 -2.00 2.89 -25.52
C TRP A 219 -3.29 3.49 -24.95
N ASP A 220 -3.30 4.80 -24.74
CA ASP A 220 -4.44 5.56 -24.22
C ASP A 220 -4.49 6.93 -24.91
N ASP A 221 -5.69 7.42 -25.25
CA ASP A 221 -5.92 8.75 -25.85
C ASP A 221 -4.98 9.11 -27.03
N GLY A 222 -4.71 8.14 -27.91
CA GLY A 222 -3.87 8.36 -29.10
C GLY A 222 -2.37 8.45 -28.84
N ALA A 223 -1.91 8.10 -27.63
CA ALA A 223 -0.50 8.12 -27.24
C ALA A 223 -0.10 6.84 -26.48
N TRP A 224 1.21 6.61 -26.43
CA TRP A 224 1.81 5.57 -25.58
C TRP A 224 2.15 6.16 -24.22
N HIS A 225 1.63 5.55 -23.16
CA HIS A 225 1.94 5.84 -21.77
C HIS A 225 2.69 4.66 -21.15
N PHE A 226 3.44 4.87 -20.07
CA PHE A 226 4.20 3.79 -19.41
C PHE A 226 3.89 3.62 -17.93
N THR A 227 4.14 2.42 -17.40
CA THR A 227 4.08 2.10 -15.98
C THR A 227 5.03 0.96 -15.62
N GLY A 228 5.59 0.98 -14.42
CA GLY A 228 6.40 -0.12 -13.88
C GLY A 228 5.51 -1.29 -13.44
N ALA A 229 5.90 -2.52 -13.74
CA ALA A 229 5.10 -3.69 -13.38
C ALA A 229 5.30 -4.09 -11.91
N ALA A 230 4.20 -4.18 -11.14
CA ALA A 230 4.19 -4.34 -9.68
C ALA A 230 4.71 -3.12 -8.91
N GLU A 231 4.78 -1.97 -9.58
CA GLU A 231 5.26 -0.69 -9.05
C GLU A 231 4.19 0.39 -9.26
N PRO A 232 2.97 0.22 -8.73
CA PRO A 232 1.85 1.11 -9.06
C PRO A 232 2.05 2.52 -8.52
N SER A 233 1.82 3.51 -9.37
CA SER A 233 1.78 4.95 -9.08
C SER A 233 0.34 5.45 -8.80
N GLY A 234 -0.47 4.61 -8.13
CA GLY A 234 -1.91 4.83 -8.03
C GLY A 234 -2.57 4.76 -9.40
N MET A 235 -3.33 5.80 -9.77
CA MET A 235 -4.02 5.87 -11.07
C MET A 235 -3.23 6.60 -12.16
N GLU A 236 -2.04 7.14 -11.84
CA GLU A 236 -1.25 7.94 -12.78
C GLU A 236 -0.32 7.05 -13.62
N LEU A 237 -0.36 7.16 -14.94
CA LEU A 237 0.67 6.63 -15.82
C LEU A 237 1.81 7.65 -16.00
N ASP A 238 2.89 7.24 -16.68
CA ASP A 238 4.10 8.04 -16.94
C ASP A 238 4.87 8.48 -15.68
N ARG A 239 4.57 7.83 -14.56
CA ARG A 239 5.27 8.01 -13.28
C ARG A 239 5.83 6.68 -12.82
N ALA A 240 7.15 6.57 -12.89
CA ALA A 240 7.89 5.44 -12.35
C ALA A 240 9.20 5.93 -11.74
N TRP A 241 9.79 5.12 -10.85
CA TRP A 241 11.09 5.44 -10.25
C TRP A 241 12.18 5.62 -11.32
N PHE A 242 12.04 4.96 -12.48
CA PHE A 242 12.98 5.03 -13.59
C PHE A 242 12.77 6.19 -14.57
N THR A 243 11.73 7.03 -14.41
CA THR A 243 11.41 8.10 -15.39
C THR A 243 12.62 9.01 -15.66
N GLY A 244 13.33 9.44 -14.61
CA GLY A 244 14.52 10.27 -14.76
C GLY A 244 15.69 9.57 -15.47
N ARG A 245 15.77 8.24 -15.38
CA ARG A 245 16.82 7.42 -15.99
C ARG A 245 16.50 7.13 -17.45
N ALA A 246 15.25 6.84 -17.75
CA ALA A 246 14.77 6.70 -19.12
C ALA A 246 15.00 7.99 -19.93
N ALA A 247 14.92 9.15 -19.28
CA ALA A 247 15.22 10.44 -19.90
C ALA A 247 16.69 10.67 -20.26
N THR A 248 17.62 9.81 -19.82
CA THR A 248 19.04 9.86 -20.22
C THR A 248 19.41 8.82 -21.27
N ALA A 249 18.44 8.05 -21.76
CA ALA A 249 18.63 7.10 -22.85
C ALA A 249 19.06 7.81 -24.14
N THR A 250 19.78 7.10 -25.01
CA THR A 250 20.22 7.63 -26.30
C THR A 250 20.11 6.57 -27.39
N ARG A 251 19.60 6.96 -28.56
CA ARG A 251 19.57 6.09 -29.75
C ARG A 251 20.93 5.94 -30.43
N GLU A 252 21.92 6.75 -30.05
CA GLU A 252 23.26 6.69 -30.63
C GLU A 252 24.01 5.43 -30.18
N ASP A 253 23.70 4.90 -28.99
CA ASP A 253 24.20 3.62 -28.51
C ASP A 253 23.04 2.64 -28.32
N PRO A 254 22.91 1.60 -29.16
CA PRO A 254 21.86 0.59 -29.03
C PRO A 254 21.82 -0.12 -27.67
N ARG A 255 22.91 -0.06 -26.88
CA ARG A 255 22.91 -0.59 -25.52
C ARG A 255 22.14 0.31 -24.55
N ASN A 256 22.08 1.62 -24.82
CA ASN A 256 21.45 2.62 -23.96
C ASN A 256 20.13 3.19 -24.53
N ALA A 257 19.68 2.66 -25.67
CA ALA A 257 18.38 2.97 -26.23
C ALA A 257 17.25 2.26 -25.45
N ILE A 258 16.02 2.68 -25.72
CA ILE A 258 14.81 2.04 -25.20
C ILE A 258 14.05 1.41 -26.36
N TYR A 259 13.68 0.15 -26.20
CA TYR A 259 12.98 -0.62 -27.21
C TYR A 259 11.61 -1.07 -26.70
N ALA A 260 10.62 -1.06 -27.56
CA ALA A 260 9.33 -1.70 -27.33
C ALA A 260 9.17 -2.90 -28.26
N VAL A 261 8.56 -3.98 -27.78
CA VAL A 261 8.26 -5.14 -28.62
C VAL A 261 7.18 -4.80 -29.64
N THR A 262 7.35 -5.33 -30.86
CA THR A 262 6.31 -5.36 -31.90
C THR A 262 6.27 -6.73 -32.57
N TRP A 263 5.08 -7.13 -32.98
CA TRP A 263 4.82 -8.29 -33.82
C TRP A 263 4.72 -7.92 -35.30
N GLN A 264 4.70 -6.62 -35.63
CA GLN A 264 4.89 -6.16 -37.00
C GLN A 264 6.33 -6.44 -37.46
N ASP A 265 6.54 -6.46 -38.78
CA ASP A 265 7.90 -6.56 -39.30
C ASP A 265 8.71 -5.34 -38.88
N SER A 266 9.83 -5.60 -38.24
CA SER A 266 10.78 -4.58 -37.88
C SER A 266 12.19 -5.00 -38.30
N PRO A 267 13.00 -4.08 -38.85
CA PRO A 267 14.42 -4.31 -39.03
C PRO A 267 15.21 -4.28 -37.71
N ILE A 268 14.56 -3.89 -36.61
CA ILE A 268 15.12 -3.84 -35.26
C ILE A 268 14.56 -5.04 -34.49
N HIS A 269 15.43 -5.70 -33.73
CA HIS A 269 15.04 -6.76 -32.81
C HIS A 269 15.07 -6.24 -31.38
N PHE A 270 14.16 -6.72 -30.53
CA PHE A 270 14.18 -6.37 -29.11
C PHE A 270 15.42 -6.99 -28.44
N PRO A 271 16.32 -6.18 -27.83
CA PRO A 271 17.56 -6.68 -27.26
C PRO A 271 17.29 -7.36 -25.91
N MET A 272 17.12 -8.68 -25.93
CA MET A 272 16.94 -9.49 -24.72
C MET A 272 18.27 -9.62 -23.98
N SER A 273 18.42 -8.93 -22.85
CA SER A 273 19.63 -8.94 -22.02
C SER A 273 20.02 -10.33 -21.51
N TRP A 274 19.02 -11.19 -21.28
CA TRP A 274 19.19 -12.58 -20.87
C TRP A 274 19.47 -13.54 -22.04
N ARG A 275 19.27 -13.09 -23.29
CA ARG A 275 19.50 -13.89 -24.50
C ARG A 275 20.00 -13.04 -25.68
N PRO A 276 21.20 -12.44 -25.62
CA PRO A 276 21.64 -11.39 -26.56
C PRO A 276 21.75 -11.79 -28.04
N GLY A 277 21.78 -13.09 -28.35
CA GLY A 277 21.88 -13.62 -29.71
C GLY A 277 20.54 -14.01 -30.35
N ASP A 278 19.42 -13.86 -29.63
CA ASP A 278 18.11 -14.23 -30.15
C ASP A 278 17.43 -13.01 -30.82
N THR A 279 17.20 -13.13 -32.13
CA THR A 279 16.59 -12.10 -32.97
C THR A 279 15.14 -12.44 -33.34
N SER A 280 14.49 -13.37 -32.63
CA SER A 280 13.12 -13.80 -32.94
C SER A 280 12.04 -12.82 -32.51
N VAL A 281 12.37 -11.80 -31.70
CA VAL A 281 11.43 -10.80 -31.19
C VAL A 281 11.66 -9.46 -31.90
N GLY A 282 10.62 -8.94 -32.57
CA GLY A 282 10.65 -7.63 -33.20
C GLY A 282 10.71 -6.50 -32.18
N GLY A 283 11.42 -5.42 -32.50
CA GLY A 283 11.57 -4.26 -31.64
C GLY A 283 11.34 -2.95 -32.38
N ILE A 284 10.94 -1.90 -31.67
CA ILE A 284 10.86 -0.52 -32.15
C ILE A 284 11.72 0.32 -31.23
N ASP A 285 12.59 1.17 -31.76
CA ASP A 285 13.28 2.19 -30.96
C ASP A 285 12.26 3.26 -30.54
N VAL A 286 12.07 3.38 -29.23
CA VAL A 286 11.11 4.31 -28.62
C VAL A 286 11.80 5.35 -27.74
N THR A 287 13.12 5.46 -27.85
CA THR A 287 13.98 6.31 -27.00
C THR A 287 13.46 7.74 -26.90
N ASP A 288 13.09 8.33 -28.03
CA ASP A 288 12.65 9.73 -28.09
C ASP A 288 11.46 10.03 -27.19
N ARG A 289 10.59 9.05 -26.89
CA ARG A 289 9.42 9.28 -26.03
C ARG A 289 9.81 9.54 -24.58
N TYR A 290 10.95 9.02 -24.16
CA TYR A 290 11.43 9.14 -22.78
C TYR A 290 12.36 10.33 -22.61
N THR A 291 12.95 10.86 -23.69
CA THR A 291 13.96 11.94 -23.64
C THR A 291 13.40 13.35 -23.79
N VAL A 292 12.08 13.51 -24.01
CA VAL A 292 11.44 14.84 -24.25
C VAL A 292 11.46 15.73 -23.00
N ASP A 293 11.27 15.15 -21.81
CA ASP A 293 11.25 15.86 -20.52
C ASP A 293 12.36 15.35 -19.61
N ARG A 294 13.62 15.60 -20.00
CA ARG A 294 14.75 15.41 -19.09
C ARG A 294 14.57 16.39 -17.93
N GLN A 295 14.21 15.90 -16.74
CA GLN A 295 14.35 16.72 -15.53
C GLN A 295 15.83 17.10 -15.42
N PRO A 296 16.18 18.36 -15.67
CA PRO A 296 17.58 18.72 -15.80
C PRO A 296 18.22 18.62 -14.43
N VAL A 297 19.30 17.85 -14.31
CA VAL A 297 20.21 17.99 -13.18
C VAL A 297 20.79 19.42 -13.29
N PRO A 298 20.68 20.27 -12.24
CA PRO A 298 21.21 21.62 -12.31
C PRO A 298 22.69 21.62 -12.68
N GLU A 299 23.14 22.64 -13.42
CA GLU A 299 24.55 22.78 -13.81
C GLU A 299 25.45 22.76 -12.55
N GLY A 300 26.46 21.89 -12.56
CA GLY A 300 27.36 21.67 -11.42
C GLY A 300 26.86 20.70 -10.34
N MET A 301 25.69 20.08 -10.52
CA MET A 301 25.20 18.98 -9.67
C MET A 301 25.34 17.62 -10.37
N ALA A 302 25.39 16.56 -9.59
CA ALA A 302 25.37 15.18 -10.00
C ALA A 302 24.24 14.43 -9.28
N ARG A 303 23.66 13.46 -9.96
CA ARG A 303 22.71 12.52 -9.39
C ARG A 303 23.45 11.36 -8.75
N VAL A 304 23.44 11.31 -7.42
CA VAL A 304 24.10 10.26 -6.64
C VAL A 304 23.06 9.28 -6.13
N ARG A 305 23.19 8.03 -6.57
CA ARG A 305 22.37 6.90 -6.14
C ARG A 305 23.04 6.19 -4.98
N VAL A 306 22.27 5.76 -3.99
CA VAL A 306 22.82 5.08 -2.81
C VAL A 306 22.14 3.73 -2.61
N ARG A 307 22.97 2.69 -2.47
CA ARG A 307 22.60 1.33 -2.11
C ARG A 307 23.30 0.93 -0.82
N VAL A 308 22.59 0.26 0.08
CA VAL A 308 23.18 -0.39 1.25
C VAL A 308 22.89 -1.88 1.15
N VAL A 309 23.90 -2.71 1.39
CA VAL A 309 23.79 -4.18 1.40
C VAL A 309 24.28 -4.77 2.72
N ASP A 310 23.72 -5.92 3.10
CA ASP A 310 24.18 -6.73 4.24
C ASP A 310 25.43 -7.58 3.90
N GLU A 311 25.85 -8.46 4.81
CA GLU A 311 27.00 -9.35 4.59
C GLU A 311 26.82 -10.31 3.41
N ASP A 312 25.58 -10.72 3.14
CA ASP A 312 25.18 -11.60 2.04
C ASP A 312 24.98 -10.85 0.71
N ASP A 313 25.38 -9.57 0.64
CA ASP A 313 25.16 -8.67 -0.49
C ASP A 313 23.68 -8.44 -0.82
N ARG A 314 22.77 -8.65 0.15
CA ARG A 314 21.35 -8.35 0.00
C ARG A 314 21.10 -6.91 0.34
N ARG A 315 20.33 -6.24 -0.50
CA ARG A 315 19.91 -4.85 -0.33
C ARG A 315 19.04 -4.72 0.91
N ILE A 316 19.37 -3.74 1.74
CA ILE A 316 18.60 -3.41 2.93
C ILE A 316 18.03 -2.00 2.83
N ARG A 317 16.78 -1.86 3.30
CA ARG A 317 16.08 -0.59 3.42
C ARG A 317 16.45 0.02 4.75
N VAL A 318 17.24 1.09 4.70
CA VAL A 318 17.77 1.76 5.90
C VAL A 318 17.90 3.25 5.64
N PRO A 319 17.66 4.12 6.64
CA PRO A 319 18.00 5.53 6.53
C PRO A 319 19.51 5.72 6.37
N VAL A 320 19.89 6.50 5.36
CA VAL A 320 21.24 6.97 5.10
C VAL A 320 21.25 8.48 5.20
N ARG A 321 22.13 8.99 6.06
CA ARG A 321 22.42 10.42 6.14
C ARG A 321 23.67 10.72 5.31
N VAL A 322 23.58 11.66 4.39
CA VAL A 322 24.70 12.14 3.57
C VAL A 322 25.10 13.53 4.04
N GLU A 323 26.34 13.67 4.47
CA GLU A 323 26.93 14.93 4.91
C GLU A 323 27.96 15.42 3.90
N ILE A 324 27.92 16.73 3.60
CA ILE A 324 28.94 17.45 2.82
C ILE A 324 29.32 18.67 3.67
N GLU A 325 30.63 18.96 3.77
CA GLU A 325 31.11 20.11 4.54
C GLU A 325 30.46 21.42 4.06
N GLY A 326 29.84 22.16 4.98
CA GLY A 326 29.18 23.44 4.67
C GLY A 326 27.77 23.33 4.07
N MET A 327 27.19 22.12 4.00
CA MET A 327 25.80 21.90 3.59
C MET A 327 24.98 21.26 4.73
N GLU A 328 23.68 21.52 4.73
CA GLU A 328 22.76 20.81 5.62
C GLU A 328 22.76 19.30 5.31
N PRO A 329 22.78 18.42 6.34
CA PRO A 329 22.74 16.98 6.13
C PRO A 329 21.48 16.57 5.38
N MET A 330 21.66 15.73 4.35
CA MET A 330 20.57 15.16 3.58
C MET A 330 20.27 13.76 4.10
N ALA A 331 19.00 13.36 4.08
CA ALA A 331 18.59 12.02 4.48
C ALA A 331 17.80 11.36 3.34
N ILE A 332 18.15 10.12 3.05
CA ILE A 332 17.41 9.24 2.14
C ILE A 332 17.20 7.89 2.78
N GLU A 333 16.19 7.17 2.33
CA GLU A 333 15.98 5.79 2.71
C GLU A 333 16.29 4.89 1.51
N THR A 334 17.22 3.94 1.67
CA THR A 334 17.59 3.02 0.59
C THR A 334 16.48 2.03 0.26
N ARG A 335 16.61 1.32 -0.85
CA ARG A 335 15.68 0.26 -1.27
C ARG A 335 16.22 -1.12 -0.91
N ASP A 336 15.34 -2.02 -0.51
CA ASP A 336 15.67 -3.43 -0.27
C ASP A 336 15.35 -4.32 -1.49
N GLU A 337 15.50 -5.64 -1.33
CA GLU A 337 15.27 -6.64 -2.38
C GLU A 337 13.84 -6.70 -2.92
N ARG A 338 12.87 -6.03 -2.30
CA ARG A 338 11.49 -6.00 -2.80
C ARG A 338 11.31 -5.05 -3.98
N PHE A 339 12.25 -4.12 -4.16
CA PHE A 339 12.27 -3.17 -5.27
C PHE A 339 13.14 -3.68 -6.40
N ASP A 340 12.92 -3.17 -7.62
CA ASP A 340 13.79 -3.47 -8.75
C ASP A 340 15.27 -3.26 -8.39
N ALA A 341 16.15 -4.13 -8.90
CA ALA A 341 17.58 -4.10 -8.58
C ALA A 341 18.24 -2.78 -9.00
N ASN A 342 17.61 -2.04 -9.90
CA ASN A 342 18.04 -0.75 -10.42
C ASN A 342 17.32 0.43 -9.74
N ASP A 343 16.24 0.20 -8.97
CA ASP A 343 15.55 1.26 -8.20
C ASP A 343 16.38 1.64 -6.98
N HIS A 344 17.11 2.75 -7.07
CA HIS A 344 17.95 3.23 -5.99
C HIS A 344 17.39 4.53 -5.42
N ALA A 345 17.67 4.77 -4.14
CA ALA A 345 17.43 6.09 -3.57
C ALA A 345 18.43 7.09 -4.16
N GLU A 346 17.95 8.26 -4.59
CA GLU A 346 18.74 9.25 -5.31
C GLU A 346 18.82 10.58 -4.55
N LEU A 347 19.95 11.28 -4.68
CA LEU A 347 20.21 12.63 -4.22
C LEU A 347 20.85 13.45 -5.34
N LEU A 348 20.70 14.78 -5.29
CA LEU A 348 21.47 15.69 -6.13
C LEU A 348 22.57 16.33 -5.28
N LEU A 349 23.84 16.04 -5.60
CA LEU A 349 25.01 16.52 -4.86
C LEU A 349 25.92 17.35 -5.77
N PRO A 350 26.64 18.38 -5.29
CA PRO A 350 27.55 19.16 -6.12
C PRO A 350 28.70 18.32 -6.67
N VAL A 351 29.00 18.45 -7.96
CA VAL A 351 30.17 17.81 -8.60
C VAL A 351 31.45 18.32 -7.94
N GLY A 352 32.37 17.41 -7.62
CA GLY A 352 33.63 17.70 -6.95
C GLY A 352 33.54 17.83 -5.43
N SER A 353 32.36 17.61 -4.83
CA SER A 353 32.23 17.60 -3.37
C SER A 353 32.70 16.28 -2.76
N GLU A 354 33.27 16.37 -1.56
CA GLU A 354 33.57 15.24 -0.68
C GLU A 354 32.37 15.01 0.24
N ALA A 355 31.74 13.85 0.11
CA ALA A 355 30.53 13.48 0.83
C ALA A 355 30.79 12.27 1.74
N THR A 356 30.06 12.19 2.86
CA THR A 356 30.08 11.03 3.75
C THR A 356 28.67 10.48 3.91
N ALA A 357 28.45 9.25 3.46
CA ALA A 357 27.22 8.51 3.71
C ALA A 357 27.31 7.77 5.04
N ILE A 358 26.28 7.85 5.87
CA ILE A 358 26.25 7.38 7.26
C ILE A 358 25.00 6.54 7.49
N VAL A 359 25.18 5.34 8.05
CA VAL A 359 24.12 4.34 8.29
C VAL A 359 24.14 3.92 9.76
N GLY A 360 22.99 3.49 10.29
CA GLY A 360 22.88 2.90 11.62
C GLY A 360 23.20 3.89 12.76
N GLY A 361 22.77 5.14 12.62
CA GLY A 361 22.95 6.17 13.66
C GLY A 361 24.41 6.63 13.88
N GLY A 362 25.29 6.46 12.89
CA GLY A 362 26.71 6.82 13.00
C GLY A 362 27.65 5.65 13.25
N SER A 363 27.12 4.43 13.37
CA SER A 363 27.94 3.22 13.56
C SER A 363 28.78 2.87 12.32
N HIS A 364 28.31 3.23 11.13
CA HIS A 364 28.99 2.96 9.87
C HIS A 364 28.94 4.18 8.96
N SER A 365 30.09 4.54 8.39
CA SER A 365 30.19 5.63 7.43
C SER A 365 31.11 5.26 6.27
N MET A 366 30.86 5.88 5.12
CA MET A 366 31.68 5.75 3.92
C MET A 366 31.84 7.11 3.26
N ALA A 367 33.08 7.58 3.14
CA ALA A 367 33.41 8.77 2.38
C ALA A 367 33.45 8.44 0.88
N PHE A 368 33.02 9.38 0.04
CA PHE A 368 33.07 9.29 -1.41
C PHE A 368 33.15 10.68 -2.04
N THR A 369 33.80 10.76 -3.20
CA THR A 369 33.83 11.97 -4.03
C THR A 369 32.72 11.91 -5.07
N VAL A 370 32.10 13.06 -5.36
CA VAL A 370 31.13 13.20 -6.44
C VAL A 370 31.89 13.52 -7.74
N GLU A 371 32.16 12.50 -8.56
CA GLU A 371 33.12 12.58 -9.67
C GLU A 371 32.48 12.96 -11.02
N HIS A 372 31.28 12.45 -11.29
CA HIS A 372 30.59 12.61 -12.58
C HIS A 372 29.09 12.87 -12.38
N ASP A 373 28.39 13.22 -13.45
CA ASP A 373 27.00 13.70 -13.45
C ASP A 373 25.98 12.67 -12.95
N GLU A 374 26.27 11.36 -13.04
CA GLU A 374 25.47 10.31 -12.38
C GLU A 374 26.33 9.17 -11.81
N GLN A 375 26.22 8.81 -10.52
CA GLN A 375 27.01 7.73 -9.92
C GLN A 375 26.23 6.88 -8.89
N LEU A 376 26.59 5.60 -8.76
CA LEU A 376 26.06 4.68 -7.73
C LEU A 376 27.08 4.43 -6.62
N ILE A 377 26.68 4.70 -5.40
CA ILE A 377 27.44 4.44 -4.17
C ILE A 377 26.86 3.20 -3.49
N SER A 378 27.69 2.18 -3.23
CA SER A 378 27.29 0.95 -2.57
C SER A 378 28.01 0.79 -1.23
N MET A 379 27.26 0.85 -0.13
CA MET A 379 27.77 0.63 1.22
C MET A 379 27.47 -0.80 1.68
N LYS A 380 28.41 -1.44 2.37
CA LYS A 380 28.20 -2.73 3.04
C LYS A 380 28.15 -2.51 4.54
N THR A 381 27.06 -2.88 5.19
CA THR A 381 26.97 -2.88 6.65
C THR A 381 27.40 -4.24 7.19
N PRO A 382 28.27 -4.32 8.21
CA PRO A 382 28.56 -5.59 8.87
C PRO A 382 27.30 -6.13 9.56
N ALA A 383 27.27 -7.44 9.83
CA ALA A 383 26.14 -8.10 10.44
C ALA A 383 25.75 -7.39 11.73
N VAL A 384 24.55 -6.83 11.74
CA VAL A 384 23.85 -6.56 13.00
C VAL A 384 23.51 -7.94 13.53
N ASP A 385 24.21 -8.38 14.57
CA ASP A 385 23.78 -9.55 15.31
C ASP A 385 22.44 -9.22 15.98
N GLU A 386 21.33 -9.47 15.27
CA GLU A 386 19.97 -9.31 15.79
C GLU A 386 19.72 -10.21 17.02
N SER A 387 20.64 -11.16 17.31
CA SER A 387 20.59 -12.00 18.51
C SER A 387 21.36 -11.43 19.70
N ALA A 388 22.18 -10.40 19.50
CA ALA A 388 22.87 -9.72 20.60
C ALA A 388 21.84 -8.86 21.38
N PRO A 389 21.62 -9.15 22.68
CA PRO A 389 20.69 -8.36 23.47
C PRO A 389 21.19 -6.93 23.59
N LEU A 390 20.31 -5.95 23.35
CA LEU A 390 20.61 -4.55 23.61
C LEU A 390 21.01 -4.38 25.07
N THR A 391 22.11 -3.68 25.32
CA THR A 391 22.37 -3.12 26.63
C THR A 391 21.25 -2.15 27.00
N ARG A 392 21.09 -1.88 28.30
CA ARG A 392 20.09 -0.92 28.77
C ARG A 392 20.21 0.44 28.07
N THR A 393 21.44 0.93 27.91
CA THR A 393 21.71 2.22 27.27
C THR A 393 21.37 2.20 25.79
N GLU A 394 21.66 1.11 25.08
CA GLU A 394 21.29 0.97 23.66
C GLU A 394 19.77 0.89 23.49
N ALA A 395 19.07 0.18 24.38
CA ALA A 395 17.61 0.12 24.37
C ALA A 395 16.99 1.50 24.66
N GLU A 396 17.51 2.24 25.64
CA GLU A 396 17.08 3.62 25.94
C GLU A 396 17.31 4.56 24.74
N ALA A 397 18.49 4.51 24.12
CA ALA A 397 18.79 5.30 22.93
C ALA A 397 17.91 4.93 21.72
N ALA A 398 17.67 3.64 21.51
CA ALA A 398 16.80 3.17 20.44
C ALA A 398 15.34 3.61 20.65
N MET A 399 14.82 3.55 21.88
CA MET A 399 13.48 4.04 22.21
C MET A 399 13.34 5.54 21.93
N GLU A 400 14.31 6.35 22.37
CA GLU A 400 14.28 7.80 22.13
C GLU A 400 14.32 8.14 20.64
N ARG A 401 15.16 7.44 19.86
CA ARG A 401 15.20 7.61 18.42
C ARG A 401 13.87 7.23 17.75
N LEU A 402 13.32 6.07 18.07
CA LEU A 402 12.05 5.59 17.49
C LEU A 402 10.89 6.53 17.84
N ARG A 403 10.86 7.06 19.07
CA ARG A 403 9.88 8.08 19.49
C ARG A 403 10.03 9.36 18.67
N ALA A 404 11.26 9.85 18.49
CA ALA A 404 11.51 11.06 17.72
C ALA A 404 11.11 10.90 16.25
N GLU A 405 11.46 9.79 15.61
CA GLU A 405 11.09 9.47 14.23
C GLU A 405 9.56 9.35 14.07
N HIS A 406 8.90 8.66 15.01
CA HIS A 406 7.45 8.51 15.00
C HIS A 406 6.74 9.86 15.21
N ALA A 407 7.22 10.69 16.13
CA ALA A 407 6.70 12.03 16.35
C ALA A 407 6.84 12.91 15.10
N GLU A 408 7.97 12.81 14.38
CA GLU A 408 8.17 13.57 13.14
C GLU A 408 7.24 13.10 12.01
N MET A 409 7.04 11.78 11.89
CA MET A 409 6.03 11.22 10.99
C MET A 409 4.62 11.79 11.30
N ILE A 410 4.24 11.84 12.59
CA ILE A 410 2.97 12.43 13.02
C ILE A 410 2.90 13.92 12.62
N ARG A 411 3.93 14.72 12.92
CA ARG A 411 3.97 16.15 12.57
C ARG A 411 3.82 16.38 11.07
N ARG A 412 4.43 15.52 10.25
CA ARG A 412 4.40 15.63 8.79
C ARG A 412 3.04 15.22 8.21
N THR A 413 2.49 14.11 8.68
CA THR A 413 1.33 13.47 8.05
C THR A 413 -0.02 13.83 8.67
N ARG A 414 -0.04 14.33 9.92
CA ARG A 414 -1.25 14.51 10.72
C ARG A 414 -1.50 15.96 11.16
N ARG A 415 -0.68 16.91 10.72
CA ARG A 415 -0.86 18.33 11.06
C ARG A 415 -2.23 18.86 10.63
N ALA A 416 -2.64 18.56 9.39
CA ALA A 416 -3.88 19.08 8.83
C ALA A 416 -5.13 18.57 9.59
N GLU A 417 -5.17 17.29 9.97
CA GLU A 417 -6.28 16.74 10.78
C GLU A 417 -6.29 17.31 12.20
N HIS A 418 -5.11 17.57 12.79
CA HIS A 418 -5.00 18.17 14.13
C HIS A 418 -5.51 19.60 14.14
N GLU A 419 -5.07 20.42 13.18
CA GLU A 419 -5.52 21.80 13.00
C GLU A 419 -7.02 21.88 12.69
N ALA A 420 -7.54 20.94 11.90
CA ALA A 420 -8.97 20.85 11.59
C ALA A 420 -9.83 20.34 12.76
N ARG A 421 -9.20 19.76 13.79
CA ARG A 421 -9.86 19.06 14.91
C ARG A 421 -10.87 18.00 14.45
N LEU A 422 -10.50 17.27 13.41
CA LEU A 422 -11.34 16.29 12.73
C LEU A 422 -10.49 15.11 12.27
N LEU A 423 -10.73 13.95 12.85
CA LEU A 423 -10.13 12.69 12.43
C LEU A 423 -11.04 12.00 11.42
N LYS A 424 -10.46 11.36 10.39
CA LYS A 424 -11.17 10.53 9.41
C LYS A 424 -10.49 9.17 9.31
N LEU A 425 -11.23 8.11 9.58
CA LEU A 425 -10.76 6.72 9.49
C LEU A 425 -11.83 5.90 8.76
N GLY A 426 -11.48 5.38 7.57
CA GLY A 426 -12.46 4.72 6.69
C GLY A 426 -13.65 5.63 6.38
N ASP A 427 -14.85 5.10 6.59
CA ASP A 427 -16.12 5.81 6.37
C ASP A 427 -16.61 6.61 7.60
N HIS A 428 -15.76 6.77 8.61
CA HIS A 428 -16.13 7.41 9.87
C HIS A 428 -15.31 8.68 10.12
N GLU A 429 -15.93 9.60 10.86
CA GLU A 429 -15.31 10.87 11.24
C GLU A 429 -15.53 11.14 12.74
N MET A 430 -14.47 11.60 13.41
CA MET A 430 -14.53 12.04 14.81
C MET A 430 -14.09 13.50 14.90
N LYS A 431 -15.06 14.40 15.14
CA LYS A 431 -14.77 15.79 15.54
C LYS A 431 -14.32 15.79 16.98
N TYR A 432 -13.43 16.71 17.34
CA TYR A 432 -13.09 16.93 18.74
C TYR A 432 -12.91 18.42 19.04
N TRP A 433 -12.96 18.74 20.31
CA TRP A 433 -12.70 20.08 20.82
C TRP A 433 -11.83 19.92 22.07
N TYR A 434 -10.91 20.85 22.31
CA TYR A 434 -10.21 20.92 23.59
C TYR A 434 -9.87 22.36 23.97
N GLU A 435 -9.63 22.53 25.27
CA GLU A 435 -9.07 23.71 25.91
C GLU A 435 -7.92 23.29 26.84
N VAL A 436 -6.96 24.18 27.06
CA VAL A 436 -5.79 23.93 27.91
C VAL A 436 -5.91 24.73 29.19
N HIS A 437 -5.75 24.06 30.32
CA HIS A 437 -5.81 24.64 31.66
C HIS A 437 -4.46 24.55 32.36
N GLY A 438 -4.15 25.53 33.20
CA GLY A 438 -2.93 25.58 34.00
C GLY A 438 -1.63 25.69 33.21
N ASP A 439 -0.54 25.88 33.94
CA ASP A 439 0.81 25.88 33.39
C ASP A 439 1.30 24.46 33.10
N ALA A 440 2.04 24.28 31.99
CA ALA A 440 2.55 22.97 31.61
C ALA A 440 3.63 22.48 32.60
N PRO A 441 3.51 21.26 33.13
CA PRO A 441 4.61 20.58 33.81
C PRO A 441 5.80 20.32 32.86
N ALA A 442 6.98 20.05 33.43
CA ALA A 442 8.21 19.85 32.66
C ALA A 442 8.22 18.54 31.86
N ASP A 443 7.50 17.55 32.33
CA ASP A 443 7.33 16.20 31.77
C ASP A 443 6.15 16.10 30.79
N GLY A 444 5.31 17.13 30.70
CA GLY A 444 4.17 17.18 29.80
C GLY A 444 2.85 17.46 30.52
N ARG A 445 1.81 17.72 29.74
CA ARG A 445 0.48 18.05 30.26
C ARG A 445 -0.35 16.80 30.52
N SER A 446 -1.22 16.86 31.52
CA SER A 446 -2.30 15.88 31.66
C SER A 446 -3.27 15.97 30.47
N LEU A 447 -3.94 14.88 30.11
CA LEU A 447 -5.03 14.85 29.13
C LEU A 447 -6.29 14.25 29.74
N TYR A 448 -7.41 14.97 29.72
CA TYR A 448 -8.72 14.49 30.17
C TYR A 448 -9.64 14.35 28.95
N ILE A 449 -9.96 13.11 28.58
CA ILE A 449 -10.87 12.83 27.47
C ILE A 449 -12.28 12.61 28.03
N SER A 450 -13.17 13.58 27.79
CA SER A 450 -14.51 13.63 28.37
C SER A 450 -15.60 13.33 27.33
N MET A 451 -16.15 12.12 27.38
CA MET A 451 -17.16 11.62 26.43
C MET A 451 -18.57 12.15 26.75
N HIS A 452 -19.27 12.60 25.72
CA HIS A 452 -20.63 13.11 25.85
C HIS A 452 -21.68 11.99 25.96
N GLY A 453 -22.80 12.33 26.63
CA GLY A 453 -24.00 11.50 26.69
C GLY A 453 -24.84 11.53 25.40
N GLY A 454 -26.05 10.97 25.42
CA GLY A 454 -26.90 10.85 24.22
C GLY A 454 -26.97 9.42 23.70
N GLY A 455 -26.70 9.22 22.40
CA GLY A 455 -26.79 7.92 21.75
C GLY A 455 -28.25 7.49 21.48
N GLY A 456 -28.47 6.78 20.38
CA GLY A 456 -29.80 6.33 19.97
C GLY A 456 -30.80 7.46 19.71
N ALA A 457 -30.29 8.66 19.41
CA ALA A 457 -31.06 9.90 19.26
C ALA A 457 -30.71 10.61 17.94
N PRO A 458 -31.53 11.57 17.47
CA PRO A 458 -31.19 12.39 16.30
C PRO A 458 -29.83 13.09 16.44
N ALA A 459 -29.19 13.37 15.31
CA ALA A 459 -27.84 13.93 15.27
C ALA A 459 -27.74 15.27 16.02
N GLU A 460 -28.78 16.10 15.94
CA GLU A 460 -28.86 17.41 16.57
C GLU A 460 -28.85 17.31 18.11
N VAL A 461 -29.46 16.26 18.66
CA VAL A 461 -29.44 15.99 20.10
C VAL A 461 -28.04 15.59 20.54
N ASN A 462 -27.37 14.70 19.79
CA ASN A 462 -25.99 14.32 20.08
C ASN A 462 -25.01 15.49 19.94
N GLU A 463 -25.22 16.37 18.95
CA GLU A 463 -24.45 17.60 18.78
C GLU A 463 -24.64 18.54 19.99
N GLN A 464 -25.87 18.65 20.51
CA GLN A 464 -26.14 19.42 21.73
C GLN A 464 -25.45 18.81 22.96
N GLN A 465 -25.48 17.48 23.13
CA GLN A 465 -24.79 16.80 24.22
C GLN A 465 -23.28 17.00 24.14
N TRP A 466 -22.70 16.89 22.94
CA TRP A 466 -21.29 17.21 22.71
C TRP A 466 -20.94 18.64 23.13
N ASN A 467 -21.80 19.61 22.80
CA ASN A 467 -21.59 21.02 23.18
C ASN A 467 -21.74 21.28 24.68
N ASN A 468 -22.62 20.54 25.38
CA ASN A 468 -22.75 20.62 26.83
C ASN A 468 -21.49 20.08 27.53
N GLN A 469 -20.97 18.94 27.05
CA GLN A 469 -19.81 18.28 27.64
C GLN A 469 -18.55 19.18 27.65
N LYS A 470 -18.38 20.06 26.65
CA LYS A 470 -17.28 21.05 26.57
C LYS A 470 -17.17 21.98 27.78
N LYS A 471 -18.26 22.15 28.55
CA LYS A 471 -18.33 23.09 29.67
C LYS A 471 -18.52 22.40 31.02
N LEU A 472 -18.47 21.07 31.04
CA LEU A 472 -18.92 20.31 32.20
C LEU A 472 -17.89 20.31 33.33
N TYR A 473 -16.61 20.15 33.00
CA TYR A 473 -15.51 20.10 33.96
C TYR A 473 -14.40 21.09 33.61
N THR A 474 -13.57 21.41 34.60
CA THR A 474 -12.41 22.28 34.46
C THR A 474 -11.30 21.71 35.33
N PRO A 475 -10.29 21.03 34.76
CA PRO A 475 -9.15 20.57 35.52
C PRO A 475 -8.25 21.75 35.94
N ASP A 476 -7.49 21.58 37.02
CA ASP A 476 -6.51 22.59 37.46
C ASP A 476 -5.35 22.73 36.45
N GLU A 477 -4.93 21.61 35.85
CA GLU A 477 -3.89 21.51 34.82
C GLU A 477 -4.29 20.48 33.77
N GLY A 478 -3.99 20.76 32.50
CA GLY A 478 -4.02 19.79 31.43
C GLY A 478 -4.88 20.18 30.23
N VAL A 479 -4.89 19.32 29.23
CA VAL A 479 -5.78 19.40 28.07
C VAL A 479 -7.12 18.79 28.44
N TYR A 480 -8.19 19.58 28.49
CA TYR A 480 -9.56 19.09 28.61
C TYR A 480 -10.16 18.91 27.22
N LEU A 481 -10.29 17.65 26.79
CA LEU A 481 -10.70 17.26 25.45
C LEU A 481 -12.08 16.61 25.45
N VAL A 482 -12.92 16.98 24.50
CA VAL A 482 -14.27 16.43 24.31
C VAL A 482 -14.42 15.94 22.86
N PRO A 483 -14.38 14.62 22.62
CA PRO A 483 -14.66 14.05 21.30
C PRO A 483 -16.17 14.01 21.05
N ARG A 484 -16.58 14.12 19.79
CA ARG A 484 -17.94 13.82 19.33
C ARG A 484 -17.96 12.38 18.83
N ALA A 485 -18.84 11.55 19.39
CA ALA A 485 -18.95 10.14 19.02
C ALA A 485 -19.10 9.99 17.49
N PRO A 486 -18.42 9.06 16.80
CA PRO A 486 -18.47 9.00 15.33
C PRO A 486 -19.89 8.70 14.80
N THR A 487 -20.68 7.95 15.56
CA THR A 487 -22.06 7.58 15.21
C THR A 487 -23.08 8.15 16.20
N ASN A 488 -24.37 8.01 15.87
CA ASN A 488 -25.49 8.43 16.73
C ASN A 488 -26.27 7.24 17.33
N THR A 489 -25.74 6.01 17.20
CA THR A 489 -26.43 4.80 17.67
C THR A 489 -26.39 4.69 19.20
N TRP A 490 -27.18 3.78 19.77
CA TRP A 490 -27.23 3.59 21.21
C TRP A 490 -25.86 3.12 21.78
N ASN A 491 -25.06 2.41 20.98
CA ASN A 491 -23.74 1.89 21.32
C ASN A 491 -22.60 2.73 20.71
N MET A 492 -22.81 4.03 20.52
CA MET A 492 -21.89 4.91 19.75
C MET A 492 -20.44 4.91 20.26
N TRP A 493 -20.20 4.59 21.53
CA TRP A 493 -18.87 4.50 22.14
C TRP A 493 -18.31 3.07 22.20
N HIS A 494 -19.08 2.04 21.86
CA HIS A 494 -18.67 0.65 22.03
C HIS A 494 -18.10 0.05 20.74
N GLN A 495 -18.42 0.64 19.60
CA GLN A 495 -18.08 0.12 18.26
C GLN A 495 -16.56 0.09 18.05
N GLY A 496 -16.07 -0.95 17.37
CA GLY A 496 -14.62 -1.21 17.25
C GLY A 496 -13.80 -0.07 16.63
N HIS A 497 -14.37 0.71 15.72
CA HIS A 497 -13.67 1.85 15.12
C HIS A 497 -13.37 2.98 16.12
N VAL A 498 -14.06 3.01 17.28
CA VAL A 498 -13.82 4.01 18.33
C VAL A 498 -12.40 3.87 18.86
N ASP A 499 -11.94 2.63 19.09
CA ASP A 499 -10.63 2.33 19.64
C ASP A 499 -9.50 2.92 18.75
N ASP A 500 -9.61 2.75 17.41
CA ASP A 500 -8.67 3.32 16.44
C ASP A 500 -8.64 4.86 16.47
N PHE A 501 -9.80 5.51 16.66
CA PHE A 501 -9.86 6.96 16.81
C PHE A 501 -9.16 7.42 18.08
N TYR A 502 -9.29 6.69 19.19
CA TYR A 502 -8.63 7.04 20.45
C TYR A 502 -7.12 6.89 20.35
N ASP A 503 -6.64 5.83 19.71
CA ASP A 503 -5.20 5.63 19.43
C ASP A 503 -4.64 6.80 18.62
N ARG A 504 -5.31 7.12 17.51
CA ARG A 504 -4.94 8.24 16.63
C ARG A 504 -4.96 9.59 17.36
N LEU A 505 -5.99 9.83 18.17
CA LEU A 505 -6.19 11.08 18.89
C LEU A 505 -5.15 11.26 19.99
N ILE A 506 -4.89 10.22 20.79
CA ILE A 506 -3.90 10.25 21.86
C ILE A 506 -2.51 10.53 21.29
N GLU A 507 -2.11 9.84 20.23
CA GLU A 507 -0.82 10.08 19.56
C GLU A 507 -0.68 11.52 19.08
N ASN A 508 -1.73 12.08 18.48
CA ASN A 508 -1.72 13.47 18.03
C ASN A 508 -1.52 14.44 19.21
N LEU A 509 -2.22 14.22 20.32
CA LEU A 509 -2.17 15.09 21.49
C LEU A 509 -0.83 15.00 22.22
N ILE A 510 -0.20 13.83 22.26
CA ILE A 510 1.18 13.66 22.76
C ILE A 510 2.15 14.52 21.92
N VAL A 511 2.04 14.48 20.59
CA VAL A 511 3.00 15.16 19.70
C VAL A 511 2.76 16.66 19.56
N PHE A 512 1.50 17.09 19.46
CA PHE A 512 1.16 18.48 19.15
C PHE A 512 0.89 19.32 20.40
N GLU A 513 0.44 18.72 21.51
CA GLU A 513 0.10 19.44 22.75
C GLU A 513 1.04 19.09 23.91
N ASN A 514 2.10 18.29 23.65
CA ASN A 514 3.06 17.83 24.65
C ASN A 514 2.37 17.15 25.85
N VAL A 515 1.36 16.31 25.56
CA VAL A 515 0.69 15.50 26.57
C VAL A 515 1.64 14.41 27.06
N ASP A 516 1.70 14.26 28.39
CA ASP A 516 2.41 13.16 29.02
C ASP A 516 1.63 11.84 28.79
N PRO A 517 2.22 10.83 28.12
CA PRO A 517 1.57 9.56 27.85
C PRO A 517 1.19 8.76 29.11
N ASP A 518 1.74 9.09 30.27
CA ASP A 518 1.40 8.44 31.54
C ASP A 518 0.28 9.17 32.30
N ARG A 519 -0.14 10.37 31.85
CA ARG A 519 -1.17 11.21 32.50
C ARG A 519 -2.36 11.46 31.59
N ILE A 520 -2.89 10.37 31.02
CA ILE A 520 -4.08 10.38 30.16
C ILE A 520 -5.25 9.77 30.91
N TYR A 521 -6.37 10.48 30.97
CA TYR A 521 -7.54 10.14 31.77
C TYR A 521 -8.78 10.03 30.90
N LEU A 522 -9.53 8.93 31.06
CA LEU A 522 -10.77 8.70 30.33
C LEU A 522 -11.98 8.97 31.24
N MET A 523 -12.91 9.81 30.82
CA MET A 523 -14.11 10.08 31.58
C MET A 523 -15.34 10.25 30.69
N GLY A 524 -16.53 10.13 31.26
CA GLY A 524 -17.75 10.28 30.47
C GLY A 524 -19.02 10.28 31.30
N TYR A 525 -20.04 10.97 30.78
CA TYR A 525 -21.33 11.12 31.45
C TYR A 525 -22.47 10.45 30.66
N SER A 526 -23.39 9.77 31.35
CA SER A 526 -24.54 9.10 30.72
C SER A 526 -24.08 8.07 29.69
N ALA A 527 -24.49 8.17 28.41
CA ALA A 527 -23.95 7.30 27.36
C ALA A 527 -22.41 7.40 27.22
N GLY A 528 -21.79 8.53 27.55
CA GLY A 528 -20.34 8.62 27.69
C GLY A 528 -19.82 7.77 28.84
N GLY A 529 -20.57 7.67 29.94
CA GLY A 529 -20.30 6.75 31.04
C GLY A 529 -20.46 5.28 30.63
N ASP A 530 -21.45 4.95 29.79
CA ASP A 530 -21.56 3.63 29.15
C ASP A 530 -20.26 3.32 28.36
N GLY A 531 -19.76 4.31 27.61
CA GLY A 531 -18.47 4.25 26.93
C GLY A 531 -17.28 4.02 27.87
N VAL A 532 -17.22 4.67 29.04
CA VAL A 532 -16.15 4.44 30.02
C VAL A 532 -16.16 2.99 30.52
N TYR A 533 -17.34 2.43 30.82
CA TYR A 533 -17.44 1.03 31.22
C TYR A 533 -16.90 0.05 30.18
N GLN A 534 -17.02 0.39 28.89
CA GLN A 534 -16.66 -0.46 27.76
C GLN A 534 -15.18 -0.31 27.39
N LEU A 535 -14.71 0.93 27.27
CA LEU A 535 -13.36 1.25 26.83
C LEU A 535 -12.33 1.07 27.95
N ALA A 536 -12.63 1.46 29.19
CA ALA A 536 -11.64 1.46 30.26
C ALA A 536 -11.06 0.06 30.56
N PRO A 537 -11.84 -1.04 30.63
CA PRO A 537 -11.28 -2.37 30.86
C PRO A 537 -10.48 -2.92 29.67
N ARG A 538 -10.87 -2.60 28.43
CA ARG A 538 -10.23 -3.17 27.22
C ARG A 538 -9.05 -2.35 26.69
N MET A 539 -8.99 -1.06 27.02
CA MET A 539 -7.90 -0.13 26.68
C MET A 539 -7.15 0.39 27.93
N ALA A 540 -7.16 -0.37 29.03
CA ALA A 540 -6.59 0.04 30.31
C ALA A 540 -5.10 0.44 30.25
N ASP A 541 -4.37 -0.08 29.27
CA ASP A 541 -2.95 0.20 29.05
C ASP A 541 -2.68 1.58 28.42
N ARG A 542 -3.72 2.35 28.10
CA ARG A 542 -3.64 3.71 27.55
C ARG A 542 -3.89 4.82 28.58
N PHE A 543 -4.42 4.50 29.76
CA PHE A 543 -4.90 5.50 30.71
C PHE A 543 -4.21 5.39 32.08
N GLY A 544 -4.00 6.52 32.74
CA GLY A 544 -3.58 6.61 34.14
C GLY A 544 -4.73 6.42 35.12
N ALA A 545 -5.94 6.84 34.75
CA ALA A 545 -7.17 6.58 35.50
C ALA A 545 -8.41 6.76 34.60
N ALA A 546 -9.56 6.27 35.05
CA ALA A 546 -10.84 6.50 34.38
C ALA A 546 -11.99 6.83 35.35
N ALA A 547 -12.94 7.64 34.90
CA ALA A 547 -14.11 8.07 35.68
C ALA A 547 -15.42 7.84 34.93
N MET A 548 -16.28 6.99 35.49
CA MET A 548 -17.61 6.71 34.96
C MET A 548 -18.66 7.52 35.72
N MET A 549 -19.47 8.32 35.00
CA MET A 549 -20.55 9.10 35.59
C MET A 549 -21.90 8.76 34.96
N ALA A 550 -22.87 8.35 35.78
CA ALA A 550 -24.27 8.09 35.39
C ALA A 550 -24.49 7.13 34.18
N GLY A 551 -23.53 6.25 33.91
CA GLY A 551 -23.59 5.26 32.84
C GLY A 551 -24.10 3.89 33.29
N HIS A 552 -24.35 3.02 32.31
CA HIS A 552 -24.75 1.63 32.46
C HIS A 552 -23.69 0.71 31.82
N PRO A 553 -23.23 -0.34 32.53
CA PRO A 553 -22.12 -1.19 32.06
C PRO A 553 -22.52 -2.13 30.93
N ASN A 554 -23.81 -2.39 30.73
CA ASN A 554 -24.32 -3.46 29.86
C ASN A 554 -23.73 -4.81 30.26
N GLU A 555 -23.07 -5.53 29.35
CA GLU A 555 -22.47 -6.85 29.56
C GLU A 555 -21.01 -6.81 30.05
N THR A 556 -20.44 -5.64 30.34
CA THR A 556 -19.01 -5.49 30.67
C THR A 556 -18.63 -6.11 32.01
N ASN A 557 -17.34 -6.42 32.13
CA ASN A 557 -16.76 -7.02 33.32
C ASN A 557 -15.55 -6.19 33.81
N PRO A 558 -15.45 -5.92 35.12
CA PRO A 558 -14.35 -5.14 35.69
C PRO A 558 -12.98 -5.83 35.64
N ALA A 559 -12.88 -7.08 35.17
CA ALA A 559 -11.63 -7.85 35.16
C ALA A 559 -10.44 -7.11 34.53
N GLY A 560 -10.67 -6.36 33.43
CA GLY A 560 -9.62 -5.59 32.75
C GLY A 560 -9.12 -4.37 33.53
N LEU A 561 -9.83 -3.93 34.57
CA LEU A 561 -9.50 -2.75 35.37
C LEU A 561 -8.40 -2.99 36.41
N ARG A 562 -7.78 -4.16 36.44
CA ARG A 562 -6.80 -4.52 37.48
C ARG A 562 -5.74 -3.43 37.70
N ASN A 563 -5.21 -2.87 36.61
CA ASN A 563 -4.11 -1.89 36.65
C ASN A 563 -4.56 -0.47 36.33
N LEU A 564 -5.86 -0.22 36.21
CA LEU A 564 -6.41 1.10 35.92
C LEU A 564 -7.22 1.58 37.13
N PRO A 565 -6.74 2.60 37.85
CA PRO A 565 -7.53 3.32 38.83
C PRO A 565 -8.88 3.76 38.24
N PHE A 566 -9.97 3.32 38.85
CA PHE A 566 -11.32 3.52 38.31
C PHE A 566 -12.26 4.15 39.34
N THR A 567 -12.78 5.34 39.04
CA THR A 567 -13.82 5.98 39.86
C THR A 567 -15.20 5.88 39.22
N LEU A 568 -16.21 5.71 40.05
CA LEU A 568 -17.61 5.49 39.67
C LEU A 568 -18.51 6.44 40.46
N HIS A 569 -19.22 7.32 39.75
CA HIS A 569 -20.17 8.25 40.35
C HIS A 569 -21.58 8.00 39.79
N MET A 570 -22.54 7.78 40.69
CA MET A 570 -23.92 7.49 40.33
C MET A 570 -24.91 8.19 41.25
N GLY A 571 -25.98 8.76 40.69
CA GLY A 571 -27.08 9.31 41.49
C GLY A 571 -27.85 8.20 42.21
N GLY A 572 -28.11 8.36 43.50
CA GLY A 572 -28.84 7.37 44.31
C GLY A 572 -30.26 7.09 43.79
N GLU A 573 -30.84 8.07 43.09
CA GLU A 573 -32.18 8.02 42.48
C GLU A 573 -32.15 7.79 40.95
N ASP A 574 -30.98 7.60 40.33
CA ASP A 574 -30.89 7.27 38.89
C ASP A 574 -31.29 5.80 38.62
N GLY A 575 -32.59 5.54 38.71
CA GLY A 575 -33.16 4.20 38.55
C GLY A 575 -33.36 3.74 37.10
N ALA A 576 -33.11 4.60 36.11
CA ALA A 576 -33.26 4.24 34.71
C ALA A 576 -32.33 3.06 34.37
N TYR A 577 -32.86 2.02 33.72
CA TYR A 577 -32.13 0.78 33.42
C TYR A 577 -31.47 0.12 34.65
N ASN A 578 -31.99 0.38 35.86
CA ASN A 578 -31.43 -0.13 37.12
C ASN A 578 -29.99 0.36 37.41
N ARG A 579 -29.57 1.49 36.84
CA ARG A 579 -28.20 2.05 36.95
C ARG A 579 -27.73 2.21 38.40
N ASN A 580 -28.54 2.81 39.26
CA ASN A 580 -28.18 3.03 40.67
C ASN A 580 -27.89 1.73 41.44
N ASN A 581 -28.68 0.68 41.25
CA ASN A 581 -28.43 -0.61 41.90
C ASN A 581 -27.23 -1.32 41.28
N ILE A 582 -27.07 -1.24 39.96
CA ILE A 582 -25.90 -1.81 39.28
C ILE A 582 -24.61 -1.12 39.73
N ALA A 583 -24.62 0.20 39.96
CA ALA A 583 -23.48 0.92 40.53
C ALA A 583 -23.13 0.45 41.95
N ARG A 584 -24.14 0.17 42.79
CA ARG A 584 -23.95 -0.44 44.12
C ARG A 584 -23.37 -1.86 43.99
N ASP A 585 -23.84 -2.67 43.05
CA ASP A 585 -23.26 -3.98 42.78
C ASP A 585 -21.81 -3.89 42.30
N TRP A 586 -21.49 -2.91 41.44
CA TRP A 586 -20.12 -2.66 40.97
C TRP A 586 -19.19 -2.22 42.10
N LYS A 587 -19.68 -1.40 43.03
CA LYS A 587 -18.96 -1.06 44.27
C LYS A 587 -18.54 -2.31 45.03
N ASP A 588 -19.47 -3.24 45.25
CA ASP A 588 -19.19 -4.48 45.97
C ASP A 588 -18.26 -5.41 45.19
N ARG A 589 -18.39 -5.48 43.85
CA ARG A 589 -17.52 -6.28 42.98
C ARG A 589 -16.09 -5.76 42.96
N LEU A 590 -15.87 -4.46 42.79
CA LEU A 590 -14.54 -3.84 42.82
C LEU A 590 -13.89 -4.02 44.19
N ALA A 591 -14.64 -3.82 45.28
CA ALA A 591 -14.15 -4.08 46.64
C ALA A 591 -13.80 -5.56 46.87
N ALA A 592 -14.56 -6.50 46.30
CA ALA A 592 -14.24 -7.92 46.36
C ALA A 592 -12.96 -8.25 45.57
N LEU A 593 -12.82 -7.73 44.35
CA LEU A 593 -11.64 -7.91 43.52
C LEU A 593 -10.37 -7.36 44.17
N GLN A 594 -10.43 -6.13 44.71
CA GLN A 594 -9.30 -5.53 45.42
C GLN A 594 -8.95 -6.29 46.71
N ARG A 595 -9.93 -6.84 47.45
CA ARG A 595 -9.61 -7.71 48.62
C ARG A 595 -8.86 -8.98 48.22
N MET A 596 -9.15 -9.53 47.03
CA MET A 596 -8.46 -10.72 46.50
C MET A 596 -7.09 -10.38 45.89
N ASP A 597 -6.94 -9.16 45.38
CA ASP A 597 -5.72 -8.63 44.78
C ASP A 597 -5.45 -7.20 45.30
N PRO A 598 -4.86 -7.04 46.50
CA PRO A 598 -4.71 -5.74 47.16
C PRO A 598 -3.86 -4.71 46.39
N ALA A 599 -3.06 -5.17 45.43
CA ALA A 599 -2.24 -4.32 44.57
C ALA A 599 -2.96 -3.88 43.28
N GLY A 600 -4.15 -4.42 43.01
CA GLY A 600 -4.95 -4.10 41.82
C GLY A 600 -6.31 -3.52 42.16
N TYR A 601 -7.06 -3.14 41.12
CA TYR A 601 -8.43 -2.62 41.20
C TYR A 601 -8.55 -1.43 42.18
N VAL A 602 -7.61 -0.48 42.11
CA VAL A 602 -7.73 0.79 42.82
C VAL A 602 -9.02 1.47 42.37
N HIS A 603 -9.91 1.80 43.30
CA HIS A 603 -11.21 2.35 42.95
C HIS A 603 -11.75 3.32 44.00
N HIS A 604 -12.61 4.23 43.55
CA HIS A 604 -13.50 5.04 44.38
C HIS A 604 -14.92 4.90 43.83
N VAL A 605 -15.89 4.57 44.67
CA VAL A 605 -17.29 4.47 44.21
C VAL A 605 -18.21 5.26 45.12
N GLU A 606 -18.83 6.27 44.52
CA GLU A 606 -19.69 7.23 45.20
C GLU A 606 -21.12 7.16 44.64
N ILE A 607 -22.05 6.91 45.57
CA ILE A 607 -23.48 7.02 45.30
C ILE A 607 -23.93 8.34 45.89
N HIS A 608 -24.30 9.29 45.03
CA HIS A 608 -24.77 10.61 45.42
C HIS A 608 -26.26 10.50 45.82
N GLU A 609 -26.51 10.18 47.09
CA GLU A 609 -27.86 9.98 47.61
C GLU A 609 -28.72 11.25 47.43
N GLY A 610 -29.99 11.07 47.03
CA GLY A 610 -30.90 12.17 46.71
C GLY A 610 -30.65 12.85 45.35
N LYS A 611 -29.69 12.37 44.55
CA LYS A 611 -29.49 12.83 43.16
C LYS A 611 -30.04 11.84 42.15
N GLY A 612 -30.65 12.36 41.08
CA GLY A 612 -31.07 11.58 39.92
C GLY A 612 -29.96 11.42 38.88
N HIS A 613 -30.34 11.27 37.60
CA HIS A 613 -29.38 11.12 36.49
C HIS A 613 -28.39 12.28 36.37
N TRP A 614 -28.82 13.49 36.76
CA TRP A 614 -27.95 14.65 36.91
C TRP A 614 -27.56 14.82 38.37
N MET A 615 -26.26 14.70 38.66
CA MET A 615 -25.69 14.75 40.01
C MET A 615 -25.27 16.16 40.45
N GLU A 616 -25.73 17.21 39.76
CA GLU A 616 -25.44 18.62 40.09
C GLU A 616 -23.94 18.97 40.14
N ARG A 617 -23.12 18.21 39.39
CA ARG A 617 -21.65 18.27 39.37
C ARG A 617 -20.96 17.86 40.68
N GLU A 618 -21.66 17.20 41.60
CA GLU A 618 -21.00 16.60 42.76
C GLU A 618 -20.00 15.51 42.32
N ASP A 619 -20.20 14.91 41.15
CA ASP A 619 -19.29 13.97 40.50
C ASP A 619 -17.98 14.59 39.99
N ALA A 620 -17.86 15.93 39.96
CA ALA A 620 -16.64 16.62 39.50
C ALA A 620 -15.41 16.33 40.38
N VAL A 621 -15.60 15.81 41.60
CA VAL A 621 -14.52 15.31 42.47
C VAL A 621 -13.70 14.19 41.82
N ALA A 622 -14.24 13.52 40.80
CA ALA A 622 -13.53 12.52 40.02
C ALA A 622 -12.31 13.09 39.28
N VAL A 623 -12.35 14.35 38.86
CA VAL A 623 -11.26 14.98 38.08
C VAL A 623 -9.96 15.09 38.89
N PRO A 624 -9.93 15.73 40.08
CA PRO A 624 -8.73 15.75 40.89
C PRO A 624 -8.33 14.36 41.39
N TRP A 625 -9.29 13.45 41.65
CA TRP A 625 -8.98 12.08 42.02
C TRP A 625 -8.20 11.32 40.93
N MET A 626 -8.62 11.44 39.66
CA MET A 626 -7.88 10.84 38.54
C MET A 626 -6.47 11.41 38.43
N ALA A 627 -6.30 12.71 38.66
CA ALA A 627 -5.02 13.41 38.55
C ALA A 627 -3.96 12.96 39.58
N GLU A 628 -4.36 12.23 40.63
CA GLU A 628 -3.45 11.63 41.62
C GLU A 628 -2.78 10.34 41.11
N HIS A 629 -3.14 9.88 39.92
CA HIS A 629 -2.71 8.60 39.37
C HIS A 629 -1.95 8.77 38.04
N ASP A 630 -0.87 8.00 37.92
CA ASP A 630 -0.09 7.85 36.69
C ASP A 630 -0.25 6.42 36.14
N ARG A 631 -0.11 6.28 34.83
CA ARG A 631 -0.19 5.00 34.14
C ARG A 631 1.04 4.14 34.44
N ASP A 632 0.83 2.91 34.90
CA ASP A 632 1.89 1.90 34.94
C ASP A 632 1.92 1.13 33.61
N LEU A 633 2.82 1.50 32.71
CA LEU A 633 3.03 0.78 31.43
C LEU A 633 3.57 -0.64 31.63
N ARG A 634 4.18 -0.94 32.78
CA ARG A 634 4.86 -2.21 33.02
C ARG A 634 4.41 -2.82 34.36
N PRO A 635 3.13 -3.18 34.52
CA PRO A 635 2.63 -3.75 35.76
C PRO A 635 3.22 -5.13 36.02
N GLU A 636 3.31 -5.53 37.29
CA GLU A 636 3.79 -6.86 37.67
C GLU A 636 2.77 -7.97 37.38
N ALA A 637 1.50 -7.65 37.22
CA ALA A 637 0.47 -8.61 36.83
C ALA A 637 -0.61 -7.98 35.95
N ILE A 638 -1.15 -8.77 35.04
CA ILE A 638 -2.15 -8.38 34.06
C ILE A 638 -3.30 -9.39 34.15
N VAL A 639 -4.53 -8.86 34.15
CA VAL A 639 -5.74 -9.61 33.86
C VAL A 639 -6.29 -9.02 32.56
N TRP A 640 -6.17 -9.77 31.48
CA TRP A 640 -6.67 -9.37 30.17
C TRP A 640 -7.90 -10.20 29.84
N LEU A 641 -9.05 -9.55 29.70
CA LEU A 641 -10.29 -10.14 29.24
C LEU A 641 -10.68 -9.46 27.94
N GLN A 642 -10.68 -10.21 26.84
CA GLN A 642 -11.11 -9.74 25.53
C GLN A 642 -12.63 -9.48 25.55
N ASP A 643 -13.07 -8.37 24.98
CA ASP A 643 -14.49 -8.08 24.80
C ASP A 643 -14.98 -8.50 23.41
N ASP A 644 -16.11 -7.95 22.95
CA ASP A 644 -16.62 -8.06 21.59
C ASP A 644 -15.70 -7.37 20.56
N VAL A 645 -15.09 -6.25 20.96
CA VAL A 645 -13.94 -5.65 20.28
C VAL A 645 -12.67 -6.26 20.86
N VAL A 646 -11.88 -6.89 19.98
CA VAL A 646 -10.70 -7.65 20.36
C VAL A 646 -9.41 -6.88 20.04
N HIS A 647 -8.40 -7.04 20.88
CA HIS A 647 -7.09 -6.40 20.74
C HIS A 647 -6.00 -7.46 20.66
N ASP A 648 -4.97 -7.26 19.85
CA ASP A 648 -3.83 -8.17 19.74
C ASP A 648 -2.72 -7.87 20.77
N ARG A 649 -2.79 -6.72 21.45
CA ARG A 649 -1.83 -6.27 22.45
C ARG A 649 -2.51 -5.64 23.67
N PHE A 650 -1.94 -5.86 24.84
CA PHE A 650 -2.39 -5.23 26.09
C PHE A 650 -1.23 -5.16 27.09
N TYR A 651 -0.81 -3.94 27.44
CA TYR A 651 0.44 -3.67 28.15
C TYR A 651 1.64 -4.34 27.45
N TRP A 652 2.30 -5.31 28.11
CA TRP A 652 3.45 -6.06 27.59
C TRP A 652 3.08 -7.47 27.10
N LEU A 653 1.79 -7.79 26.99
CA LEU A 653 1.30 -9.02 26.36
C LEU A 653 0.90 -8.79 24.91
N ALA A 654 1.08 -9.80 24.08
CA ALA A 654 0.56 -9.87 22.72
C ALA A 654 0.03 -11.28 22.42
N VAL A 655 -0.96 -11.37 21.53
CA VAL A 655 -1.51 -12.62 21.00
C VAL A 655 -1.69 -12.49 19.49
N ASP A 656 -1.30 -13.51 18.73
CA ASP A 656 -1.39 -13.49 17.27
C ASP A 656 -2.85 -13.62 16.78
N GLU A 657 -3.67 -14.36 17.53
CA GLU A 657 -5.07 -14.65 17.20
C GLU A 657 -5.98 -14.22 18.36
N PRO A 658 -6.31 -12.92 18.48
CA PRO A 658 -7.21 -12.45 19.53
C PRO A 658 -8.64 -12.96 19.28
N ALA A 659 -9.32 -13.38 20.34
CA ALA A 659 -10.68 -13.93 20.25
C ALA A 659 -11.56 -13.40 21.39
N PRO A 660 -12.86 -13.12 21.12
CA PRO A 660 -13.73 -12.48 22.08
C PRO A 660 -13.93 -13.36 23.32
N ARG A 661 -14.09 -12.71 24.48
CA ARG A 661 -14.34 -13.35 25.78
C ARG A 661 -13.25 -14.32 26.26
N ARG A 662 -12.06 -14.30 25.64
CA ARG A 662 -10.89 -15.01 26.15
C ARG A 662 -10.26 -14.26 27.31
N ARG A 663 -9.79 -15.01 28.31
CA ARG A 663 -9.15 -14.46 29.50
C ARG A 663 -7.71 -14.98 29.62
N VAL A 664 -6.81 -14.04 29.89
CA VAL A 664 -5.41 -14.32 30.21
C VAL A 664 -5.04 -13.64 31.52
N VAL A 665 -4.43 -14.39 32.43
CA VAL A 665 -3.91 -13.87 33.70
C VAL A 665 -2.42 -14.19 33.76
N VAL A 666 -1.58 -13.16 33.78
CA VAL A 666 -0.12 -13.29 33.76
C VAL A 666 0.49 -12.45 34.86
N SER A 667 1.51 -12.97 35.54
CA SER A 667 2.40 -12.18 36.39
C SER A 667 3.82 -12.23 35.88
N ARG A 668 4.59 -11.16 36.08
CA ARG A 668 6.02 -11.08 35.75
C ARG A 668 6.88 -10.86 36.99
N LYS A 669 8.07 -11.43 36.98
CA LYS A 669 9.16 -11.11 37.92
C LYS A 669 10.46 -11.00 37.15
N GLY A 670 10.90 -9.76 36.89
CA GLY A 670 11.98 -9.51 35.93
C GLY A 670 11.59 -10.01 34.54
N GLN A 671 12.41 -10.87 33.94
CA GLN A 671 12.17 -11.47 32.62
C GLN A 671 11.40 -12.80 32.66
N VAL A 672 10.95 -13.23 33.85
CA VAL A 672 10.18 -14.47 34.01
C VAL A 672 8.69 -14.14 33.99
N LEU A 673 7.97 -14.66 33.00
CA LEU A 673 6.52 -14.58 32.89
C LEU A 673 5.88 -15.88 33.39
N ARG A 674 4.84 -15.76 34.22
CA ARG A 674 4.02 -16.88 34.69
C ARG A 674 2.59 -16.67 34.27
N ILE A 675 2.11 -17.54 33.39
CA ILE A 675 0.73 -17.59 32.95
C ILE A 675 -0.05 -18.44 33.96
N HIS A 676 -1.01 -17.83 34.64
CA HIS A 676 -1.88 -18.50 35.61
C HIS A 676 -3.15 -19.04 34.95
N THR A 677 -3.62 -18.37 33.91
CA THR A 677 -4.79 -18.77 33.14
C THR A 677 -4.62 -18.30 31.71
N ALA A 678 -4.91 -19.18 30.75
CA ALA A 678 -5.04 -18.86 29.32
C ALA A 678 -6.14 -19.77 28.75
N GLY A 679 -7.33 -19.22 28.47
CA GLY A 679 -8.51 -20.00 28.08
C GLY A 679 -9.80 -19.19 27.97
N GLY A 680 -10.90 -19.86 27.58
CA GLY A 680 -12.24 -19.26 27.60
C GLY A 680 -12.75 -19.11 29.03
N ALA A 681 -13.63 -18.13 29.26
CA ALA A 681 -14.20 -17.80 30.57
C ALA A 681 -14.86 -18.99 31.29
#